data_AF-A0A5P8E5T4-F1
#
_entry.id   AF-A0A5P8E5T4-F1
#
_cell.length_a   1.000
_cell.length_b   1.000
_cell.length_c   1.000
_cell.angle_alpha   90.00
_cell.angle_beta   90.00
_cell.angle_gamma   90.00
#
_symmetry.space_group_name_H-M   'P 1'
#
loop_
_entity.id
_entity.type
_entity.pdbx_description
1 polymer ?
#
loop_
_entity_poly.entity_id
_entity_poly.type
_entity_poly.pdbx_seq_one_letter_code
_entity_poly.pdbx_strand_id
1 'polypeptide(L)'
;MKRLLLLISFLCGFMTAGAKVSHLLPMPQKITTNESASPFQLGRAVSITDANNTWLLKQVFLDNGCTISNSASAKVEVVMMRSLGTFNHNVAEFPDEGYKLSVSENNIQIQATTKVGVIRAAQTLQQLAEGYDGTAAIEAVEITDYPAFKVRGWMHDVGRSFVTIDEIEKEIRLMSRFKINVFHWHFTENQAWRFEVKAYPQLTSSSSMARFAGKYYTQEQCRYIDSIAALYGVTIIPEIDMPGHSEAFTRAMGFSMQTDQGVAVLKTVLEEACGVFKNAPYIHIGGDEVQITYSNFLSIMSQVIKNKGKKVICWNRLLSGPPSSSYCDMTQMWASSGSAISGIPNIDCRYNYTNHFDVFADLVGMFKSNIYYQQRGTTEAAGFISAPWNDRKTPTQDDIIAQNNVYAVTIATGWRAWRGGGKQYVEKGGTTLPNNGEEYEEFKDFENRFLFHKAHSLSTCPIPYVKQTNVRWRITDPFPNGGNASAKFPPETYQGDILPETFTYQGTTYNSAMATGAGIYLNHTWGNNTVPTFYGNTVPSTNQTAYAWTYVYSPVAQQVGAQIEFYNYGRSETDRAPEAGKWDRYGSDIWLNGTRIAPPVWNNTGVNIGREVDLKNENFPARSPILVNLNQGWNKVFIKLPYNPDGTQRLKKWLFTFVLTDPTGTTAIDGLTYSPGQYLEEAAQLLAAALTDARNTRNSIVGIDPGFYPTEAAAALDAVIAEVESTLTEELGEERRAEQVAQVNAAIEAFKTAYKSYQQIMQPKASNSDTTFYYYLHTPLRENRYATSQGAGNAMVGNTSASEASKWYFRKRTDGTYDIINSDGTYVSPNSSYNTALTTTTSQPSSGWTLKPADETGFVIITNGTVEFNQTNNSTLGYRVYNWGNGTNTSDTGCKYRVELVDIVTTEISGLNVEKRIAEVEEALATFDISEELGYYSPAEATKLKNTLNSIRDALNNGATDYADMITSIDEAFTYFKENGLNMPKVSTADSIFIYSMNTPLRDSKYLTSQGVGSGLMGTTASGNYSQKWKFLLRNDGTLDIVNIADNSYVSPSAAHNTQVTTSATSPGAGWTLKPANESGYFIITSGEAQLNQTNGGLGYKIYNWGDGTNTSDTGCKYKIVAVESIATLIEALIDGASTQPAYFSIDGRQIPQPQQGVNIVREKGITRKVLIR
;
A
#
# COMPACT_ATOMS: atom_id res chain seq x y z
N MET A 1 31.43 61.30 -8.76
CA MET A 1 31.83 59.89 -8.50
C MET A 1 30.67 58.92 -8.76
N LYS A 2 30.06 58.94 -9.95
CA LYS A 2 28.95 58.05 -10.36
C LYS A 2 29.10 57.52 -11.80
N ARG A 3 30.32 57.52 -12.35
CA ARG A 3 30.62 57.08 -13.73
C ARG A 3 31.84 56.15 -13.85
N LEU A 4 32.36 55.61 -12.73
CA LEU A 4 33.53 54.71 -12.73
C LEU A 4 33.22 53.29 -12.19
N LEU A 5 31.95 52.98 -11.89
CA LEU A 5 31.50 51.65 -11.43
C LEU A 5 30.69 50.88 -12.48
N LEU A 6 30.57 51.40 -13.70
CA LEU A 6 29.82 50.77 -14.80
C LEU A 6 30.74 50.06 -15.83
N LEU A 7 32.04 49.91 -15.54
CA LEU A 7 33.04 49.34 -16.45
C LEU A 7 33.77 48.09 -15.92
N ILE A 8 33.25 47.46 -14.84
CA ILE A 8 33.71 46.15 -14.32
C ILE A 8 32.55 45.13 -14.37
N SER A 9 31.71 45.17 -15.42
CA SER A 9 30.62 44.21 -15.59
C SER A 9 30.41 43.77 -17.05
N PHE A 10 31.46 43.81 -17.88
CA PHE A 10 31.42 43.32 -19.27
C PHE A 10 32.73 42.63 -19.68
N LEU A 11 33.27 41.80 -18.79
CA LEU A 11 34.39 40.88 -19.05
C LEU A 11 34.30 39.65 -18.12
N CYS A 12 33.10 39.11 -17.95
CA CYS A 12 32.93 37.71 -17.55
C CYS A 12 32.70 36.94 -18.85
N GLY A 13 33.68 36.08 -19.17
CA GLY A 13 33.84 35.44 -20.46
C GLY A 13 32.60 34.70 -20.92
N PHE A 14 32.37 34.73 -22.23
CA PHE A 14 31.71 33.64 -22.92
C PHE A 14 32.39 32.34 -22.47
N MET A 15 31.77 31.59 -21.56
CA MET A 15 32.17 30.21 -21.33
C MET A 15 31.84 29.45 -22.62
N THR A 16 32.86 29.18 -23.42
CA THR A 16 32.76 28.27 -24.58
C THR A 16 32.26 26.92 -24.07
N ALA A 17 31.02 26.55 -24.40
CA ALA A 17 30.33 25.39 -23.80
C ALA A 17 30.74 24.04 -24.43
N GLY A 18 32.04 23.75 -24.53
CA GLY A 18 32.54 22.47 -25.05
C GLY A 18 32.41 21.29 -24.07
N ALA A 19 32.45 20.07 -24.61
CA ALA A 19 32.52 18.84 -23.82
C ALA A 19 33.76 18.81 -22.91
N LYS A 20 33.63 18.10 -21.79
CA LYS A 20 34.68 17.90 -20.78
C LYS A 20 34.59 16.47 -20.27
N VAL A 21 35.58 16.04 -19.49
CA VAL A 21 35.53 14.75 -18.79
C VAL A 21 34.25 14.58 -17.94
N SER A 22 33.70 15.67 -17.39
CA SER A 22 32.43 15.69 -16.65
C SER A 22 31.19 15.36 -17.50
N HIS A 23 31.32 15.31 -18.84
CA HIS A 23 30.23 14.98 -19.76
C HIS A 23 30.33 13.56 -20.32
N LEU A 24 31.44 12.84 -20.11
CA LEU A 24 31.63 11.49 -20.63
C LEU A 24 30.55 10.51 -20.13
N LEU A 25 29.92 9.79 -21.06
CA LEU A 25 28.84 8.85 -20.79
C LEU A 25 29.05 7.52 -21.56
N PRO A 26 29.25 6.38 -20.88
CA PRO A 26 29.34 6.19 -19.44
C PRO A 26 30.63 6.80 -18.87
N MET A 27 30.60 7.12 -17.57
CA MET A 27 31.80 7.56 -16.86
C MET A 27 32.92 6.51 -16.99
N PRO A 28 34.17 6.91 -17.29
CA PRO A 28 35.29 5.98 -17.34
C PRO A 28 35.67 5.38 -15.97
N GLN A 29 36.28 4.19 -15.93
CA GLN A 29 36.68 3.50 -14.69
C GLN A 29 37.65 4.32 -13.81
N LYS A 30 38.68 4.91 -14.41
CA LYS A 30 39.65 5.79 -13.74
C LYS A 30 39.98 6.97 -14.64
N ILE A 31 40.04 8.16 -14.05
CA ILE A 31 40.35 9.41 -14.73
C ILE A 31 41.30 10.22 -13.85
N THR A 32 42.33 10.79 -14.46
CA THR A 32 43.18 11.82 -13.85
C THR A 32 43.24 13.00 -14.81
N THR A 33 42.64 14.13 -14.41
CA THR A 33 42.69 15.39 -15.17
C THR A 33 43.92 16.21 -14.77
N ASN A 34 44.42 17.02 -15.70
CA ASN A 34 45.41 18.05 -15.42
C ASN A 34 44.88 19.38 -15.94
N GLU A 35 44.18 20.13 -15.09
CA GLU A 35 43.52 21.39 -15.47
C GLU A 35 44.50 22.47 -15.95
N SER A 36 45.80 22.32 -15.66
CA SER A 36 46.85 23.25 -16.11
C SER A 36 47.44 22.89 -17.48
N ALA A 37 47.11 21.71 -18.03
CA ALA A 37 47.65 21.25 -19.31
C ALA A 37 46.81 21.77 -20.49
N SER A 38 47.49 22.21 -21.55
CA SER A 38 46.83 22.61 -22.80
C SER A 38 46.07 21.43 -23.43
N PRO A 39 44.84 21.63 -23.94
CA PRO A 39 44.09 20.58 -24.63
C PRO A 39 44.70 20.25 -26.00
N PHE A 40 44.40 19.05 -26.51
CA PHE A 40 44.74 18.66 -27.88
C PHE A 40 43.80 19.36 -28.87
N GLN A 41 44.33 20.28 -29.68
CA GLN A 41 43.55 21.01 -30.67
C GLN A 41 43.18 20.12 -31.88
N LEU A 42 41.93 20.17 -32.33
CA LEU A 42 41.48 19.58 -33.60
C LEU A 42 41.52 20.62 -34.73
N GLY A 43 41.01 20.30 -35.92
CA GLY A 43 41.06 21.20 -37.08
C GLY A 43 42.46 21.42 -37.68
N ARG A 44 43.45 20.58 -37.33
CA ARG A 44 44.86 20.69 -37.78
C ARG A 44 45.37 19.39 -38.40
N ALA A 45 46.55 19.43 -39.00
CA ALA A 45 47.19 18.20 -39.48
C ALA A 45 47.57 17.28 -38.31
N VAL A 46 47.25 15.98 -38.40
CA VAL A 46 47.59 14.94 -37.43
C VAL A 46 48.24 13.73 -38.13
N SER A 47 49.17 13.08 -37.45
CA SER A 47 49.72 11.78 -37.86
C SER A 47 49.06 10.68 -37.03
N ILE A 48 48.58 9.62 -37.68
CA ILE A 48 47.91 8.50 -37.00
C ILE A 48 48.68 7.23 -37.28
N THR A 49 49.20 6.60 -36.23
CA THR A 49 49.87 5.29 -36.29
C THR A 49 48.99 4.25 -35.61
N ASP A 50 48.28 3.44 -36.41
CA ASP A 50 47.46 2.33 -35.92
C ASP A 50 47.62 1.10 -36.83
N ALA A 51 48.24 0.05 -36.30
CA ALA A 51 48.45 -1.21 -37.01
C ALA A 51 47.15 -1.93 -37.39
N ASN A 52 46.04 -1.66 -36.69
CA ASN A 52 44.73 -2.25 -36.99
C ASN A 52 43.95 -1.48 -38.07
N ASN A 53 44.44 -0.31 -38.47
CA ASN A 53 43.75 0.63 -39.37
C ASN A 53 42.28 0.83 -38.97
N THR A 54 42.06 1.22 -37.72
CA THR A 54 40.72 1.37 -37.13
C THR A 54 40.01 2.56 -37.78
N TRP A 55 39.06 2.25 -38.66
CA TRP A 55 38.31 3.25 -39.42
C TRP A 55 37.69 4.33 -38.53
N LEU A 56 37.01 3.94 -37.45
CA LEU A 56 36.33 4.89 -36.57
C LEU A 56 37.28 5.89 -35.93
N LEU A 57 38.45 5.45 -35.45
CA LEU A 57 39.48 6.34 -34.91
C LEU A 57 39.90 7.39 -35.93
N LYS A 58 40.08 6.98 -37.19
CA LYS A 58 40.39 7.90 -38.29
C LYS A 58 39.25 8.91 -38.53
N GLN A 59 38.00 8.46 -38.47
CA GLN A 59 36.83 9.34 -38.65
C GLN A 59 36.74 10.40 -37.57
N VAL A 60 37.01 10.09 -36.30
CA VAL A 60 36.95 11.09 -35.21
C VAL A 60 37.75 12.35 -35.56
N PHE A 61 38.95 12.19 -36.12
CA PHE A 61 39.78 13.34 -36.50
C PHE A 61 39.29 14.02 -37.79
N LEU A 62 38.86 13.25 -38.79
CA LEU A 62 38.37 13.80 -40.06
C LEU A 62 37.07 14.59 -39.87
N ASP A 63 36.13 14.06 -39.08
CA ASP A 63 34.82 14.67 -38.79
C ASP A 63 34.99 15.97 -37.99
N ASN A 64 36.10 16.11 -37.26
CA ASN A 64 36.48 17.33 -36.53
C ASN A 64 37.51 18.20 -37.30
N GLY A 65 37.54 18.09 -38.63
CA GLY A 65 38.27 18.99 -39.51
C GLY A 65 39.80 18.80 -39.56
N CYS A 66 40.34 17.73 -38.98
CA CYS A 66 41.77 17.44 -39.10
C CYS A 66 42.11 16.89 -40.49
N THR A 67 43.34 17.13 -40.95
CA THR A 67 43.92 16.46 -42.13
C THR A 67 44.92 15.40 -41.67
N ILE A 68 45.07 14.31 -42.42
CA ILE A 68 45.97 13.22 -42.03
C ILE A 68 47.27 13.32 -42.84
N SER A 69 48.39 13.53 -42.15
CA SER A 69 49.72 13.62 -42.74
C SER A 69 50.77 12.94 -41.86
N ASN A 70 51.60 12.08 -42.46
CA ASN A 70 52.66 11.37 -41.74
C ASN A 70 53.76 12.30 -41.17
N SER A 71 53.86 13.54 -41.64
CA SER A 71 54.82 14.55 -41.17
C SER A 71 54.25 15.54 -40.15
N ALA A 72 52.98 15.39 -39.76
CA ALA A 72 52.34 16.28 -38.80
C ALA A 72 52.99 16.20 -37.41
N SER A 73 53.12 17.34 -36.73
CA SER A 73 53.68 17.43 -35.37
C SER A 73 52.76 16.86 -34.30
N ALA A 74 51.44 16.97 -34.49
CA ALA A 74 50.45 16.36 -33.61
C ALA A 74 50.31 14.86 -33.93
N LYS A 75 50.43 14.01 -32.92
CA LYS A 75 50.49 12.55 -33.07
C LYS A 75 49.33 11.85 -32.38
N VAL A 76 48.87 10.77 -33.01
CA VAL A 76 47.92 9.80 -32.47
C VAL A 76 48.51 8.41 -32.64
N GLU A 77 48.82 7.73 -31.55
CA GLU A 77 49.55 6.46 -31.57
C GLU A 77 48.73 5.36 -30.87
N VAL A 78 48.50 4.25 -31.57
CA VAL A 78 47.86 3.06 -31.02
C VAL A 78 48.91 2.00 -30.73
N VAL A 79 48.98 1.55 -29.48
CA VAL A 79 49.89 0.51 -29.01
C VAL A 79 49.07 -0.72 -28.61
N MET A 80 49.24 -1.81 -29.35
CA MET A 80 48.60 -3.09 -29.02
C MET A 80 49.36 -3.81 -27.92
N MET A 81 48.69 -4.01 -26.79
CA MET A 81 49.25 -4.60 -25.57
C MET A 81 48.84 -6.06 -25.45
N ARG A 82 49.70 -6.89 -24.84
CA ARG A 82 49.33 -8.26 -24.48
C ARG A 82 48.32 -8.31 -23.32
N SER A 83 48.40 -7.33 -22.40
CA SER A 83 47.49 -7.18 -21.27
C SER A 83 47.51 -5.72 -20.78
N LEU A 84 46.39 -5.23 -20.29
CA LEU A 84 46.26 -3.89 -19.70
C LEU A 84 46.30 -3.88 -18.16
N GLY A 85 46.15 -5.04 -17.53
CA GLY A 85 45.97 -5.16 -16.08
C GLY A 85 44.59 -4.69 -15.58
N THR A 86 43.60 -4.62 -16.47
CA THR A 86 42.21 -4.22 -16.18
C THR A 86 41.32 -5.45 -15.92
N PHE A 87 40.14 -5.23 -15.34
CA PHE A 87 39.16 -6.30 -15.18
C PHE A 87 38.62 -6.77 -16.55
N ASN A 88 38.54 -8.09 -16.74
CA ASN A 88 38.04 -8.71 -17.95
C ASN A 88 37.55 -10.14 -17.62
N HIS A 89 36.23 -10.37 -17.60
CA HIS A 89 35.65 -11.72 -17.44
C HIS A 89 35.42 -12.39 -18.79
N ASN A 90 35.38 -13.71 -18.79
CA ASN A 90 35.25 -14.50 -20.02
C ASN A 90 33.79 -14.71 -20.40
N VAL A 91 33.41 -14.22 -21.58
CA VAL A 91 32.18 -14.58 -22.30
C VAL A 91 32.60 -14.89 -23.74
N ALA A 92 32.28 -16.09 -24.23
CA ALA A 92 32.76 -16.54 -25.52
C ALA A 92 32.35 -15.59 -26.66
N GLU A 93 33.26 -15.34 -27.60
CA GLU A 93 33.08 -14.41 -28.75
C GLU A 93 32.91 -12.92 -28.39
N PHE A 94 32.98 -12.54 -27.11
CA PHE A 94 33.00 -11.14 -26.68
C PHE A 94 34.43 -10.74 -26.24
N PRO A 95 35.18 -9.99 -27.08
CA PRO A 95 36.59 -9.69 -26.84
C PRO A 95 36.80 -8.76 -25.64
N ASP A 96 38.06 -8.59 -25.23
CA ASP A 96 38.45 -7.51 -24.30
C ASP A 96 38.21 -6.14 -24.94
N GLU A 97 37.57 -5.23 -24.20
CA GLU A 97 37.19 -3.89 -24.66
C GLU A 97 37.91 -2.78 -23.87
N GLY A 98 38.81 -3.16 -22.96
CA GLY A 98 39.57 -2.22 -22.15
C GLY A 98 40.54 -1.39 -23.00
N TYR A 99 40.80 -0.16 -22.53
CA TYR A 99 41.82 0.71 -23.10
C TYR A 99 42.43 1.65 -22.05
N LYS A 100 43.62 2.15 -22.34
CA LYS A 100 44.21 3.33 -21.68
C LYS A 100 44.35 4.45 -22.71
N LEU A 101 44.02 5.66 -22.32
CA LEU A 101 44.06 6.85 -23.15
C LEU A 101 44.83 7.95 -22.42
N SER A 102 45.90 8.44 -23.03
CA SER A 102 46.70 9.57 -22.58
C SER A 102 46.56 10.71 -23.59
N VAL A 103 46.06 11.87 -23.16
CA VAL A 103 45.88 13.05 -24.00
C VAL A 103 46.72 14.20 -23.47
N SER A 104 47.51 14.79 -24.35
CA SER A 104 48.32 15.99 -24.11
C SER A 104 48.18 16.95 -25.29
N GLU A 105 48.77 18.15 -25.23
CA GLU A 105 48.65 19.17 -26.27
C GLU A 105 48.96 18.68 -27.69
N ASN A 106 49.98 17.83 -27.86
CA ASN A 106 50.47 17.40 -29.19
C ASN A 106 50.55 15.88 -29.36
N ASN A 107 50.06 15.10 -28.39
CA ASN A 107 50.09 13.65 -28.45
C ASN A 107 48.83 13.03 -27.82
N ILE A 108 48.25 12.07 -28.53
CA ILE A 108 47.22 11.14 -28.03
C ILE A 108 47.79 9.73 -28.13
N GLN A 109 47.90 9.02 -27.01
CA GLN A 109 48.29 7.61 -27.00
C GLN A 109 47.12 6.74 -26.55
N ILE A 110 46.83 5.69 -27.32
CA ILE A 110 45.82 4.67 -27.02
C ILE A 110 46.54 3.34 -26.82
N GLN A 111 46.33 2.68 -25.68
CA GLN A 111 46.79 1.32 -25.43
C GLN A 111 45.58 0.39 -25.32
N ALA A 112 45.55 -0.70 -26.09
CA ALA A 112 44.44 -1.66 -26.09
C ALA A 112 44.93 -3.09 -26.35
N THR A 113 44.16 -4.10 -25.94
CA THR A 113 44.44 -5.52 -26.23
C THR A 113 43.76 -6.00 -27.51
N THR A 114 42.70 -5.31 -27.94
CA THR A 114 41.94 -5.66 -29.15
C THR A 114 41.57 -4.40 -29.94
N LYS A 115 41.21 -4.59 -31.21
CA LYS A 115 40.65 -3.51 -32.05
C LYS A 115 39.38 -2.90 -31.45
N VAL A 116 38.58 -3.67 -30.71
CA VAL A 116 37.37 -3.15 -30.05
C VAL A 116 37.74 -2.17 -28.93
N GLY A 117 38.81 -2.42 -28.17
CA GLY A 117 39.33 -1.44 -27.21
C GLY A 117 39.72 -0.11 -27.85
N VAL A 118 40.30 -0.13 -29.06
CA VAL A 118 40.61 1.08 -29.85
C VAL A 118 39.33 1.80 -30.27
N ILE A 119 38.29 1.06 -30.68
CA ILE A 119 36.96 1.63 -31.00
C ILE A 119 36.35 2.32 -29.76
N ARG A 120 36.48 1.74 -28.57
CA ARG A 120 35.99 2.37 -27.32
C ARG A 120 36.77 3.64 -26.98
N ALA A 121 38.09 3.65 -27.17
CA ALA A 121 38.90 4.86 -27.01
C ALA A 121 38.48 5.96 -28.01
N ALA A 122 38.22 5.59 -29.27
CA ALA A 122 37.73 6.52 -30.29
C ALA A 122 36.38 7.14 -29.90
N GLN A 123 35.44 6.37 -29.35
CA GLN A 123 34.16 6.91 -28.87
C GLN A 123 34.35 7.90 -27.72
N THR A 124 35.27 7.64 -26.80
CA THR A 124 35.60 8.60 -25.72
C THR A 124 36.21 9.88 -26.27
N LEU A 125 37.13 9.80 -27.24
CA LEU A 125 37.69 10.98 -27.91
C LEU A 125 36.60 11.77 -28.65
N GLN A 126 35.68 11.07 -29.31
CA GLN A 126 34.57 11.69 -30.01
C GLN A 126 33.65 12.46 -29.06
N GLN A 127 33.33 11.91 -27.89
CA GLN A 127 32.53 12.61 -26.88
C GLN A 127 33.24 13.87 -26.35
N LEU A 128 34.55 13.79 -26.11
CA LEU A 128 35.34 14.94 -25.65
C LEU A 128 35.44 16.06 -26.70
N ALA A 129 35.15 15.79 -27.97
CA ALA A 129 35.17 16.77 -29.06
C ALA A 129 33.79 17.45 -29.31
N GLU A 130 32.74 17.12 -28.56
CA GLU A 130 31.38 17.64 -28.79
C GLU A 130 31.14 19.03 -28.17
N GLY A 131 30.13 19.76 -28.66
CA GLY A 131 29.58 20.97 -28.00
C GLY A 131 30.36 22.27 -28.19
N TYR A 132 31.42 22.30 -29.01
CA TYR A 132 32.19 23.53 -29.23
C TYR A 132 31.51 24.46 -30.26
N ASP A 133 31.41 25.76 -29.94
CA ASP A 133 30.95 26.82 -30.87
C ASP A 133 31.99 27.19 -31.95
N GLY A 134 33.16 26.55 -31.93
CA GLY A 134 34.29 26.80 -32.83
C GLY A 134 35.08 25.52 -33.10
N THR A 135 36.40 25.64 -33.26
CA THR A 135 37.25 24.45 -33.44
C THR A 135 37.22 23.59 -32.19
N ALA A 136 36.78 22.33 -32.35
CA ALA A 136 36.77 21.36 -31.26
C ALA A 136 38.18 21.08 -30.73
N ALA A 137 38.27 20.69 -29.46
CA ALA A 137 39.50 20.27 -28.82
C ALA A 137 39.21 19.09 -27.88
N ILE A 138 40.27 18.44 -27.39
CA ILE A 138 40.17 17.31 -26.46
C ILE A 138 40.96 17.65 -25.20
N GLU A 139 40.28 17.62 -24.04
CA GLU A 139 40.89 17.90 -22.73
C GLU A 139 42.10 16.99 -22.46
N ALA A 140 43.16 17.57 -21.88
CA ALA A 140 44.33 16.81 -21.46
C ALA A 140 43.98 15.91 -20.26
N VAL A 141 44.07 14.59 -20.44
CA VAL A 141 43.54 13.62 -19.49
C VAL A 141 44.25 12.28 -19.61
N GLU A 142 44.38 11.58 -18.47
CA GLU A 142 44.72 10.17 -18.41
C GLU A 142 43.48 9.35 -18.04
N ILE A 143 43.13 8.36 -18.86
CA ILE A 143 41.97 7.50 -18.66
C ILE A 143 42.42 6.03 -18.72
N THR A 144 41.98 5.24 -17.75
CA THR A 144 41.96 3.77 -17.86
C THR A 144 40.52 3.32 -17.77
N ASP A 145 40.02 2.66 -18.81
CA ASP A 145 38.61 2.32 -18.93
C ASP A 145 38.38 0.89 -19.41
N TYR A 146 37.30 0.28 -18.95
CA TYR A 146 36.90 -1.09 -19.27
C TYR A 146 35.47 -1.37 -18.80
N PRO A 147 34.72 -2.28 -19.46
CA PRO A 147 33.36 -2.61 -19.05
C PRO A 147 33.32 -3.59 -17.86
N ALA A 148 32.35 -3.41 -16.97
CA ALA A 148 32.03 -4.38 -15.93
C ALA A 148 31.30 -5.62 -16.48
N PHE A 149 30.51 -5.50 -17.54
CA PHE A 149 29.75 -6.58 -18.20
C PHE A 149 30.02 -6.62 -19.71
N LYS A 150 30.18 -7.82 -20.28
CA LYS A 150 30.55 -8.00 -21.70
C LYS A 150 29.41 -7.74 -22.66
N VAL A 151 28.18 -8.06 -22.28
CA VAL A 151 26.99 -7.90 -23.13
C VAL A 151 26.22 -6.65 -22.71
N ARG A 152 26.08 -5.69 -23.63
CA ARG A 152 25.36 -4.43 -23.39
C ARG A 152 24.54 -4.14 -24.64
N GLY A 153 23.25 -4.42 -24.60
CA GLY A 153 22.45 -4.35 -25.81
C GLY A 153 21.07 -3.74 -25.67
N TRP A 154 20.51 -3.46 -26.84
CA TRP A 154 19.10 -3.21 -27.04
C TRP A 154 18.58 -4.11 -28.15
N MET A 155 17.27 -4.26 -28.18
CA MET A 155 16.57 -5.07 -29.17
C MET A 155 15.60 -4.22 -29.98
N HIS A 156 15.37 -4.59 -31.24
CA HIS A 156 14.17 -4.20 -31.97
C HIS A 156 13.37 -5.42 -32.41
N ASP A 157 12.10 -5.40 -32.05
CA ASP A 157 11.07 -6.31 -32.54
C ASP A 157 10.47 -5.80 -33.85
N VAL A 158 11.09 -6.23 -34.94
CA VAL A 158 10.67 -5.86 -36.30
C VAL A 158 9.62 -6.81 -36.87
N GLY A 159 9.46 -7.98 -36.23
CA GLY A 159 8.41 -8.95 -36.50
C GLY A 159 7.02 -8.32 -36.38
N ARG A 160 6.73 -7.67 -35.25
CA ARG A 160 5.46 -6.93 -35.10
C ARG A 160 5.51 -5.59 -35.86
N SER A 161 6.47 -4.69 -35.61
CA SER A 161 6.50 -3.36 -36.27
C SER A 161 7.78 -3.11 -37.07
N PHE A 162 7.64 -2.86 -38.37
CA PHE A 162 8.80 -2.66 -39.26
C PHE A 162 9.53 -1.34 -38.96
N VAL A 163 10.84 -1.43 -38.72
CA VAL A 163 11.75 -0.28 -38.57
C VAL A 163 12.65 -0.18 -39.81
N THR A 164 12.87 1.03 -40.32
CA THR A 164 13.66 1.21 -41.55
C THR A 164 15.16 0.91 -41.34
N ILE A 165 15.86 0.54 -42.42
CA ILE A 165 17.32 0.30 -42.38
C ILE A 165 18.07 1.56 -41.94
N ASP A 166 17.64 2.74 -42.40
CA ASP A 166 18.27 4.01 -42.05
C ASP A 166 18.16 4.30 -40.54
N GLU A 167 17.01 4.00 -39.92
CA GLU A 167 16.85 4.16 -38.48
C GLU A 167 17.69 3.14 -37.70
N ILE A 168 17.73 1.87 -38.13
CA ILE A 168 18.57 0.84 -37.52
C ILE A 168 20.06 1.25 -37.58
N GLU A 169 20.52 1.74 -38.73
CA GLU A 169 21.90 2.23 -38.88
C GLU A 169 22.17 3.43 -37.96
N LYS A 170 21.28 4.43 -37.95
CA LYS A 170 21.38 5.62 -37.08
C LYS A 170 21.50 5.20 -35.62
N GLU A 171 20.65 4.31 -35.15
CA GLU A 171 20.68 3.80 -33.77
C GLU A 171 21.98 3.07 -33.45
N ILE A 172 22.48 2.19 -34.34
CA ILE A 172 23.76 1.50 -34.14
C ILE A 172 24.90 2.48 -33.95
N ARG A 173 24.95 3.52 -34.78
CA ARG A 173 25.96 4.58 -34.70
C ARG A 173 25.87 5.35 -33.38
N LEU A 174 24.65 5.72 -32.97
CA LEU A 174 24.41 6.50 -31.75
C LEU A 174 24.63 5.68 -30.47
N MET A 175 24.11 4.46 -30.38
CA MET A 175 24.26 3.58 -29.21
C MET A 175 25.73 3.15 -29.00
N SER A 176 26.48 2.95 -30.08
CA SER A 176 27.93 2.67 -30.00
C SER A 176 28.70 3.81 -29.31
N ARG A 177 28.25 5.07 -29.45
CA ARG A 177 28.82 6.23 -28.76
C ARG A 177 28.84 6.04 -27.25
N PHE A 178 27.79 5.42 -26.71
CA PHE A 178 27.62 5.12 -25.29
C PHE A 178 28.13 3.73 -24.91
N LYS A 179 28.97 3.13 -25.76
CA LYS A 179 29.64 1.84 -25.56
C LYS A 179 28.68 0.65 -25.42
N ILE A 180 27.44 0.80 -25.88
CA ILE A 180 26.52 -0.31 -26.13
C ILE A 180 27.06 -1.11 -27.32
N ASN A 181 27.08 -2.43 -27.20
CA ASN A 181 27.85 -3.29 -28.10
C ASN A 181 27.06 -4.46 -28.70
N VAL A 182 25.76 -4.56 -28.43
CA VAL A 182 24.88 -5.58 -29.02
C VAL A 182 23.62 -4.93 -29.57
N PHE A 183 23.28 -5.25 -30.82
CA PHE A 183 21.95 -5.02 -31.38
C PHE A 183 21.27 -6.37 -31.62
N HIS A 184 20.20 -6.64 -30.87
CA HIS A 184 19.39 -7.84 -31.02
C HIS A 184 18.25 -7.56 -32.01
N TRP A 185 18.25 -8.24 -33.15
CA TRP A 185 17.33 -7.99 -34.24
C TRP A 185 16.32 -9.13 -34.39
N HIS A 186 15.09 -8.91 -33.92
CA HIS A 186 14.03 -9.91 -33.85
C HIS A 186 13.14 -9.91 -35.10
N PHE A 187 13.39 -10.84 -36.03
CA PHE A 187 12.86 -10.79 -37.39
C PHE A 187 11.46 -11.38 -37.58
N THR A 188 11.00 -12.25 -36.69
CA THR A 188 9.90 -13.19 -36.99
C THR A 188 8.87 -13.23 -35.90
N GLU A 189 7.60 -13.12 -36.28
CA GLU A 189 6.47 -13.09 -35.35
C GLU A 189 5.18 -13.64 -35.94
N ASN A 190 4.15 -13.73 -35.09
CA ASN A 190 2.80 -14.05 -35.50
C ASN A 190 2.29 -13.09 -36.59
N GLN A 191 2.64 -11.81 -36.49
CA GLN A 191 2.19 -10.77 -37.43
C GLN A 191 2.94 -10.82 -38.76
N ALA A 192 4.25 -11.06 -38.78
CA ALA A 192 5.04 -11.06 -40.02
C ALA A 192 6.40 -11.75 -39.90
N TRP A 193 6.94 -12.12 -41.07
CA TRP A 193 8.29 -12.63 -41.24
C TRP A 193 9.13 -11.60 -42.02
N ARG A 194 10.23 -11.11 -41.44
CA ARG A 194 10.98 -9.98 -42.03
C ARG A 194 12.32 -10.33 -42.65
N PHE A 195 12.85 -11.53 -42.43
CA PHE A 195 14.13 -11.93 -43.01
C PHE A 195 13.93 -12.52 -44.41
N GLU A 196 14.59 -11.98 -45.44
CA GLU A 196 14.54 -12.58 -46.78
C GLU A 196 15.21 -13.95 -46.82
N VAL A 197 14.46 -14.96 -47.27
CA VAL A 197 14.95 -16.32 -47.50
C VAL A 197 14.80 -16.63 -48.98
N LYS A 198 15.92 -16.74 -49.70
CA LYS A 198 15.92 -16.90 -51.16
C LYS A 198 15.29 -18.22 -51.58
N ALA A 199 15.47 -19.29 -50.80
CA ALA A 199 14.80 -20.57 -51.06
C ALA A 199 13.28 -20.53 -50.88
N TYR A 200 12.75 -19.59 -50.08
CA TYR A 200 11.33 -19.53 -49.71
C TYR A 200 10.78 -18.09 -49.78
N PRO A 201 10.68 -17.49 -50.98
CA PRO A 201 10.22 -16.11 -51.15
C PRO A 201 8.79 -15.87 -50.65
N GLN A 202 7.97 -16.91 -50.50
CA GLN A 202 6.63 -16.83 -49.93
C GLN A 202 6.63 -16.38 -48.46
N LEU A 203 7.72 -16.60 -47.70
CA LEU A 203 7.82 -16.13 -46.31
C LEU A 203 7.71 -14.61 -46.23
N THR A 204 8.29 -13.89 -47.18
CA THR A 204 8.27 -12.42 -47.24
C THR A 204 7.20 -11.86 -48.19
N SER A 205 6.25 -12.68 -48.65
CA SER A 205 5.11 -12.21 -49.43
C SER A 205 4.21 -11.27 -48.62
N SER A 206 3.59 -10.29 -49.27
CA SER A 206 2.59 -9.44 -48.62
C SER A 206 1.38 -10.24 -48.10
N SER A 207 1.02 -11.34 -48.75
CA SER A 207 -0.12 -12.18 -48.38
C SER A 207 0.06 -12.98 -47.09
N SER A 208 1.29 -13.18 -46.60
CA SER A 208 1.57 -13.93 -45.36
C SER A 208 1.65 -13.04 -44.11
N MET A 209 1.59 -11.72 -44.26
CA MET A 209 1.83 -10.74 -43.19
C MET A 209 0.56 -9.99 -42.82
N ALA A 210 0.22 -9.96 -41.53
CA ALA A 210 -0.91 -9.23 -40.98
C ALA A 210 -0.61 -7.75 -40.72
N ARG A 211 0.66 -7.40 -40.44
CA ARG A 211 1.10 -6.01 -40.20
C ARG A 211 2.22 -5.61 -41.15
N PHE A 212 2.18 -4.38 -41.67
CA PHE A 212 3.16 -3.84 -42.63
C PHE A 212 3.44 -4.82 -43.79
N ALA A 213 2.38 -5.27 -44.46
CA ALA A 213 2.46 -6.33 -45.47
C ALA A 213 3.47 -6.00 -46.58
N GLY A 214 4.34 -6.96 -46.91
CA GLY A 214 5.35 -6.84 -47.96
C GLY A 214 6.61 -6.05 -47.57
N LYS A 215 6.68 -5.51 -46.34
CA LYS A 215 7.92 -4.92 -45.83
C LYS A 215 8.79 -6.00 -45.17
N TYR A 216 10.03 -6.13 -45.64
CA TYR A 216 11.01 -7.08 -45.13
C TYR A 216 12.43 -6.56 -45.42
N TYR A 217 13.44 -7.20 -44.85
CA TYR A 217 14.84 -6.87 -45.07
C TYR A 217 15.44 -7.86 -46.06
N THR A 218 15.98 -7.33 -47.15
CA THR A 218 16.76 -8.14 -48.09
C THR A 218 18.03 -8.62 -47.41
N GLN A 219 18.57 -9.75 -47.87
CA GLN A 219 19.82 -10.27 -47.35
C GLN A 219 21.00 -9.30 -47.54
N GLU A 220 20.93 -8.46 -48.58
CA GLU A 220 21.95 -7.44 -48.87
C GLU A 220 21.90 -6.29 -47.86
N GLN A 221 20.70 -5.83 -47.50
CA GLN A 221 20.50 -4.89 -46.40
C GLN A 221 20.98 -5.46 -45.05
N CYS A 222 20.69 -6.74 -44.78
CA CYS A 222 21.19 -7.40 -43.57
C CYS A 222 22.72 -7.47 -43.54
N ARG A 223 23.38 -7.84 -44.66
CA ARG A 223 24.85 -7.83 -44.78
C ARG A 223 25.44 -6.44 -44.59
N TYR A 224 24.78 -5.43 -45.12
CA TYR A 224 25.17 -4.03 -44.96
C TYR A 224 25.14 -3.63 -43.48
N ILE A 225 24.03 -3.85 -42.78
CA ILE A 225 23.92 -3.56 -41.35
C ILE A 225 24.92 -4.37 -40.51
N ASP A 226 25.11 -5.67 -40.79
CA ASP A 226 26.12 -6.52 -40.11
C ASP A 226 27.55 -5.97 -40.27
N SER A 227 27.86 -5.38 -41.43
CA SER A 227 29.16 -4.76 -41.69
C SER A 227 29.30 -3.39 -41.01
N ILE A 228 28.25 -2.57 -41.04
CA ILE A 228 28.25 -1.26 -40.36
C ILE A 228 28.36 -1.44 -38.85
N ALA A 229 27.60 -2.36 -38.26
CA ALA A 229 27.67 -2.68 -36.84
C ALA A 229 29.11 -3.03 -36.40
N ALA A 230 29.79 -3.88 -37.16
CA ALA A 230 31.17 -4.27 -36.89
C ALA A 230 32.16 -3.08 -36.89
N LEU A 231 31.99 -2.10 -37.79
CA LEU A 231 32.83 -0.88 -37.82
C LEU A 231 32.69 -0.05 -36.54
N TYR A 232 31.51 -0.10 -35.91
CA TYR A 232 31.17 0.58 -34.67
C TYR A 232 31.37 -0.31 -33.43
N GLY A 233 31.95 -1.51 -33.58
CA GLY A 233 32.15 -2.45 -32.48
C GLY A 233 30.83 -2.91 -31.85
N VAL A 234 29.76 -2.99 -32.64
CA VAL A 234 28.46 -3.53 -32.26
C VAL A 234 28.31 -4.91 -32.91
N THR A 235 27.91 -5.89 -32.10
CA THR A 235 27.62 -7.26 -32.52
C THR A 235 26.14 -7.39 -32.81
N ILE A 236 25.78 -7.92 -33.98
CA ILE A 236 24.39 -8.27 -34.29
C ILE A 236 24.07 -9.64 -33.71
N ILE A 237 22.93 -9.75 -33.03
CA ILE A 237 22.30 -11.04 -32.70
C ILE A 237 21.01 -11.12 -33.52
N PRO A 238 20.99 -11.82 -34.65
CA PRO A 238 19.76 -12.04 -35.39
C PRO A 238 18.94 -13.12 -34.71
N GLU A 239 17.64 -12.87 -34.55
CA GLU A 239 16.69 -13.85 -34.03
C GLU A 239 15.73 -14.32 -35.12
N ILE A 240 15.68 -15.64 -35.30
CA ILE A 240 14.63 -16.35 -36.02
C ILE A 240 13.91 -17.19 -34.97
N ASP A 241 12.84 -16.64 -34.43
CA ASP A 241 12.10 -17.26 -33.33
C ASP A 241 11.37 -18.53 -33.80
N MET A 242 11.47 -19.59 -33.00
CA MET A 242 10.91 -20.90 -33.29
C MET A 242 10.79 -21.78 -32.03
N PRO A 243 9.84 -22.74 -31.98
CA PRO A 243 8.72 -22.90 -32.91
C PRO A 243 7.53 -22.01 -32.55
N GLY A 244 7.64 -21.21 -31.47
CA GLY A 244 6.65 -20.22 -31.06
C GLY A 244 6.54 -19.09 -32.06
N HIS A 245 5.57 -18.19 -31.84
CA HIS A 245 5.45 -16.94 -32.61
C HIS A 245 5.50 -17.10 -34.13
N SER A 246 4.90 -18.18 -34.65
CA SER A 246 5.14 -18.69 -36.01
C SER A 246 3.92 -18.65 -36.94
N GLU A 247 2.89 -17.87 -36.61
CA GLU A 247 1.70 -17.78 -37.48
C GLU A 247 2.02 -17.24 -38.88
N ALA A 248 2.94 -16.27 -39.03
CA ALA A 248 3.35 -15.78 -40.35
C ALA A 248 4.02 -16.86 -41.20
N PHE A 249 4.85 -17.70 -40.58
CA PHE A 249 5.43 -18.88 -41.24
C PHE A 249 4.32 -19.84 -41.69
N THR A 250 3.36 -20.13 -40.82
CA THR A 250 2.27 -21.07 -41.11
C THR A 250 1.40 -20.56 -42.27
N ARG A 251 1.09 -19.26 -42.32
CA ARG A 251 0.36 -18.65 -43.45
C ARG A 251 1.13 -18.72 -44.77
N ALA A 252 2.45 -18.54 -44.73
CA ALA A 252 3.29 -18.60 -45.91
C ALA A 252 3.49 -20.02 -46.44
N MET A 253 3.71 -20.99 -45.55
CA MET A 253 4.13 -22.34 -45.91
C MET A 253 2.97 -23.33 -45.99
N GLY A 254 1.84 -23.05 -45.33
CA GLY A 254 0.68 -23.95 -45.26
C GLY A 254 0.83 -25.10 -44.25
N PHE A 255 1.90 -25.11 -43.45
CA PHE A 255 2.15 -26.10 -42.40
C PHE A 255 2.93 -25.47 -41.22
N SER A 256 2.85 -26.11 -40.06
CA SER A 256 3.55 -25.67 -38.84
C SER A 256 5.06 -25.94 -38.91
N MET A 257 5.85 -25.11 -38.21
CA MET A 257 7.29 -25.33 -37.98
C MET A 257 7.59 -26.70 -37.33
N GLN A 258 6.64 -27.24 -36.56
CA GLN A 258 6.79 -28.51 -35.83
C GLN A 258 6.37 -29.75 -36.66
N THR A 259 6.53 -29.68 -37.98
CA THR A 259 6.32 -30.80 -38.92
C THR A 259 7.64 -31.14 -39.61
N ASP A 260 7.77 -32.32 -40.23
CA ASP A 260 8.97 -32.68 -40.99
C ASP A 260 9.30 -31.65 -42.08
N GLN A 261 8.26 -31.14 -42.76
CA GLN A 261 8.38 -30.08 -43.76
C GLN A 261 8.83 -28.76 -43.13
N GLY A 262 8.25 -28.37 -41.98
CA GLY A 262 8.63 -27.18 -41.21
C GLY A 262 10.10 -27.21 -40.79
N VAL A 263 10.53 -28.33 -40.20
CA VAL A 263 11.92 -28.58 -39.80
C VAL A 263 12.86 -28.50 -41.00
N ALA A 264 12.50 -29.06 -42.16
CA ALA A 264 13.33 -28.97 -43.37
C ALA A 264 13.50 -27.52 -43.86
N VAL A 265 12.43 -26.74 -43.86
CA VAL A 265 12.45 -25.31 -44.24
C VAL A 265 13.34 -24.52 -43.28
N LEU A 266 13.16 -24.69 -41.96
CA LEU A 266 13.92 -23.97 -40.93
C LEU A 266 15.43 -24.26 -41.00
N LYS A 267 15.83 -25.49 -41.33
CA LYS A 267 17.25 -25.81 -41.57
C LYS A 267 17.82 -24.89 -42.64
N THR A 268 17.19 -24.80 -43.80
CA THR A 268 17.63 -23.92 -44.90
C THR A 268 17.60 -22.45 -44.50
N VAL A 269 16.55 -22.00 -43.79
CA VAL A 269 16.47 -20.62 -43.25
C VAL A 269 17.70 -20.30 -42.39
N LEU A 270 18.04 -21.19 -41.45
CA LEU A 270 19.19 -21.02 -40.56
C LEU A 270 20.52 -21.06 -41.31
N GLU A 271 20.64 -21.88 -42.35
CA GLU A 271 21.83 -21.88 -43.21
C GLU A 271 22.01 -20.56 -43.95
N GLU A 272 20.94 -20.01 -44.53
CA GLU A 272 20.96 -18.71 -45.20
C GLU A 272 21.26 -17.58 -44.20
N ALA A 273 20.58 -17.56 -43.05
CA ALA A 273 20.83 -16.57 -41.99
C ALA A 273 22.29 -16.60 -41.52
N CYS A 274 22.84 -17.79 -41.25
CA CYS A 274 24.25 -17.96 -40.89
C CYS A 274 25.19 -17.42 -41.98
N GLY A 275 24.85 -17.57 -43.26
CA GLY A 275 25.65 -17.08 -44.39
C GLY A 275 25.56 -15.56 -44.58
N VAL A 276 24.42 -14.96 -44.24
CA VAL A 276 24.17 -13.51 -44.32
C VAL A 276 24.89 -12.76 -43.21
N PHE A 277 24.73 -13.17 -41.96
CA PHE A 277 25.32 -12.51 -40.80
C PHE A 277 26.71 -13.06 -40.51
N LYS A 278 27.72 -12.64 -41.26
CA LYS A 278 29.09 -13.17 -41.15
C LYS A 278 29.75 -12.75 -39.84
N ASN A 279 29.50 -11.53 -39.37
CA ASN A 279 30.10 -11.00 -38.15
C ASN A 279 29.34 -11.37 -36.88
N ALA A 280 28.10 -11.89 -36.98
CA ALA A 280 27.33 -12.38 -35.84
C ALA A 280 27.87 -13.74 -35.36
N PRO A 281 28.43 -13.85 -34.13
CA PRO A 281 28.91 -15.11 -33.59
C PRO A 281 27.77 -16.00 -33.07
N TYR A 282 26.63 -15.38 -32.74
CA TYR A 282 25.45 -16.05 -32.17
C TYR A 282 24.24 -15.88 -33.09
N ILE A 283 23.37 -16.90 -33.11
CA ILE A 283 22.01 -16.83 -33.65
C ILE A 283 21.05 -17.12 -32.49
N HIS A 284 20.04 -16.27 -32.30
CA HIS A 284 18.97 -16.52 -31.34
C HIS A 284 17.86 -17.32 -32.03
N ILE A 285 17.38 -18.39 -31.39
CA ILE A 285 16.32 -19.26 -31.94
C ILE A 285 15.03 -19.24 -31.11
N GLY A 286 14.98 -18.39 -30.10
CA GLY A 286 13.80 -18.19 -29.26
C GLY A 286 13.48 -19.40 -28.37
N GLY A 287 12.30 -19.99 -28.58
CA GLY A 287 11.83 -21.22 -27.93
C GLY A 287 10.80 -21.04 -26.81
N ASP A 288 10.37 -19.81 -26.56
CA ASP A 288 9.44 -19.42 -25.51
C ASP A 288 7.97 -19.67 -25.88
N GLU A 289 7.09 -19.54 -24.87
CA GLU A 289 5.62 -19.50 -24.96
C GLU A 289 4.89 -20.62 -25.73
N VAL A 290 5.58 -21.68 -26.15
CA VAL A 290 4.97 -22.82 -26.87
C VAL A 290 5.39 -24.17 -26.30
N GLN A 291 4.48 -25.14 -26.38
CA GLN A 291 4.80 -26.54 -26.12
C GLN A 291 5.54 -27.13 -27.33
N ILE A 292 6.76 -27.63 -27.11
CA ILE A 292 7.57 -28.24 -28.15
C ILE A 292 7.20 -29.71 -28.26
N THR A 293 6.54 -30.07 -29.36
CA THR A 293 5.99 -31.40 -29.64
C THR A 293 6.87 -32.20 -30.60
N TYR A 294 7.64 -31.53 -31.46
CA TYR A 294 8.58 -32.21 -32.35
C TYR A 294 9.83 -32.67 -31.57
N SER A 295 10.12 -33.97 -31.64
CA SER A 295 11.21 -34.58 -30.86
C SER A 295 12.58 -33.95 -31.19
N ASN A 296 13.33 -33.57 -30.15
CA ASN A 296 14.66 -32.95 -30.25
C ASN A 296 14.73 -31.66 -31.08
N PHE A 297 13.62 -30.94 -31.27
CA PHE A 297 13.54 -29.77 -32.15
C PHE A 297 14.67 -28.75 -31.93
N LEU A 298 14.86 -28.26 -30.70
CA LEU A 298 15.89 -27.26 -30.39
C LEU A 298 17.31 -27.80 -30.64
N SER A 299 17.58 -29.06 -30.31
CA SER A 299 18.87 -29.70 -30.58
C SER A 299 19.16 -29.81 -32.08
N ILE A 300 18.15 -30.12 -32.89
CA ILE A 300 18.29 -30.20 -34.35
C ILE A 300 18.62 -28.81 -34.93
N MET A 301 17.88 -27.78 -34.55
CA MET A 301 18.10 -26.41 -35.03
C MET A 301 19.45 -25.87 -34.58
N SER A 302 19.81 -26.11 -33.31
CA SER A 302 21.11 -25.75 -32.75
C SER A 302 22.27 -26.37 -33.52
N GLN A 303 22.17 -27.67 -33.86
CA GLN A 303 23.22 -28.35 -34.60
C GLN A 303 23.46 -27.75 -35.99
N VAL A 304 22.42 -27.25 -36.67
CA VAL A 304 22.57 -26.57 -37.97
C VAL A 304 23.45 -25.33 -37.82
N ILE A 305 23.17 -24.51 -36.81
CA ILE A 305 23.91 -23.28 -36.51
C ILE A 305 25.35 -23.60 -36.12
N LYS A 306 25.55 -24.59 -35.24
CA LYS A 306 26.87 -25.05 -34.78
C LYS A 306 27.71 -25.62 -35.93
N ASN A 307 27.10 -26.33 -36.88
CA ASN A 307 27.79 -26.83 -38.08
C ASN A 307 28.27 -25.70 -39.01
N LYS A 308 27.71 -24.49 -38.89
CA LYS A 308 28.21 -23.29 -39.58
C LYS A 308 29.22 -22.49 -38.75
N GLY A 309 29.68 -23.04 -37.61
CA GLY A 309 30.67 -22.41 -36.73
C GLY A 309 30.12 -21.29 -35.85
N LYS A 310 28.79 -21.21 -35.69
CA LYS A 310 28.12 -20.20 -34.85
C LYS A 310 27.59 -20.83 -33.56
N LYS A 311 27.25 -19.97 -32.60
CA LYS A 311 26.70 -20.33 -31.29
C LYS A 311 25.21 -20.00 -31.20
N VAL A 312 24.53 -20.57 -30.21
CA VAL A 312 23.07 -20.50 -30.10
C VAL A 312 22.65 -19.81 -28.81
N ILE A 313 21.67 -18.91 -28.92
CA ILE A 313 20.97 -18.30 -27.79
C ILE A 313 19.51 -18.76 -27.76
N CYS A 314 18.98 -19.04 -26.58
CA CYS A 314 17.56 -19.32 -26.36
C CYS A 314 16.99 -18.41 -25.26
N TRP A 315 15.68 -18.14 -25.34
CA TRP A 315 14.95 -17.50 -24.25
C TRP A 315 14.96 -18.38 -22.99
N ASN A 316 14.85 -17.75 -21.82
CA ASN A 316 14.73 -18.41 -20.53
C ASN A 316 13.70 -17.67 -19.67
N ARG A 317 12.62 -18.31 -19.21
CA ARG A 317 12.28 -19.74 -19.28
C ARG A 317 11.64 -20.17 -20.61
N LEU A 318 11.70 -21.46 -20.90
CA LEU A 318 10.85 -22.13 -21.88
C LEU A 318 9.66 -22.81 -21.18
N LEU A 319 8.60 -23.14 -21.92
CA LEU A 319 7.51 -23.98 -21.38
C LEU A 319 7.95 -25.42 -21.11
N SER A 320 8.92 -25.92 -21.89
CA SER A 320 9.44 -27.30 -21.80
C SER A 320 10.48 -27.50 -20.69
N GLY A 321 10.69 -26.51 -19.82
CA GLY A 321 11.74 -26.48 -18.80
C GLY A 321 12.90 -25.53 -19.14
N PRO A 322 13.90 -25.37 -18.26
CA PRO A 322 15.04 -24.49 -18.52
C PRO A 322 15.86 -24.97 -19.72
N PRO A 323 16.44 -24.06 -20.52
CA PRO A 323 17.38 -24.43 -21.58
C PRO A 323 18.57 -25.25 -21.06
N SER A 324 19.10 -26.16 -21.89
CA SER A 324 20.24 -27.02 -21.56
C SER A 324 21.49 -26.64 -22.37
N SER A 325 22.66 -26.75 -21.74
CA SER A 325 23.97 -26.57 -22.39
C SER A 325 24.24 -27.53 -23.56
N SER A 326 23.45 -28.60 -23.70
CA SER A 326 23.54 -29.54 -24.83
C SER A 326 23.21 -28.88 -26.18
N TYR A 327 22.27 -27.93 -26.21
CA TYR A 327 21.84 -27.24 -27.42
C TYR A 327 21.91 -25.71 -27.33
N CYS A 328 22.11 -25.15 -26.14
CA CYS A 328 22.14 -23.71 -25.91
C CYS A 328 23.52 -23.30 -25.38
N ASP A 329 24.14 -22.27 -25.98
CA ASP A 329 25.47 -21.79 -25.57
C ASP A 329 25.40 -20.57 -24.65
N MET A 330 24.27 -19.86 -24.63
CA MET A 330 23.98 -18.71 -23.78
C MET A 330 22.46 -18.54 -23.66
N THR A 331 21.93 -18.11 -22.51
CA THR A 331 20.49 -17.85 -22.37
C THR A 331 20.18 -16.36 -22.24
N GLN A 332 18.97 -15.95 -22.63
CA GLN A 332 18.43 -14.62 -22.35
C GLN A 332 17.21 -14.74 -21.43
N MET A 333 17.32 -14.22 -20.20
CA MET A 333 16.28 -14.32 -19.18
C MET A 333 15.27 -13.18 -19.35
N TRP A 334 14.00 -13.49 -19.60
CA TRP A 334 12.99 -12.47 -19.91
C TRP A 334 11.90 -12.31 -18.84
N ALA A 335 11.43 -13.42 -18.27
CA ALA A 335 10.36 -13.40 -17.27
C ALA A 335 10.91 -13.15 -15.86
N SER A 336 10.10 -12.57 -14.96
CA SER A 336 10.45 -12.44 -13.54
C SER A 336 10.79 -13.79 -12.88
N SER A 337 10.15 -14.88 -13.34
CA SER A 337 10.43 -16.25 -12.91
C SER A 337 11.66 -16.89 -13.58
N GLY A 338 12.31 -16.20 -14.52
CA GLY A 338 13.52 -16.68 -15.18
C GLY A 338 14.71 -16.67 -14.23
N SER A 339 15.48 -17.76 -14.21
CA SER A 339 16.66 -17.92 -13.36
C SER A 339 17.87 -18.31 -14.20
N ALA A 340 19.03 -17.78 -13.83
CA ALA A 340 20.28 -18.11 -14.51
C ALA A 340 20.52 -19.62 -14.51
N ILE A 341 21.01 -20.12 -15.64
CA ILE A 341 21.40 -21.51 -15.81
C ILE A 341 22.89 -21.61 -15.51
N SER A 342 23.25 -22.47 -14.56
CA SER A 342 24.65 -22.64 -14.19
C SER A 342 25.44 -23.32 -15.31
N GLY A 343 26.71 -22.92 -15.47
CA GLY A 343 27.64 -23.47 -16.45
C GLY A 343 27.56 -22.85 -17.85
N ILE A 344 26.61 -21.94 -18.12
CA ILE A 344 26.53 -21.16 -19.36
C ILE A 344 26.31 -19.67 -19.06
N PRO A 345 26.74 -18.75 -19.94
CA PRO A 345 26.45 -17.33 -19.79
C PRO A 345 24.94 -17.03 -19.89
N ASN A 346 24.48 -16.05 -19.11
CA ASN A 346 23.09 -15.60 -19.06
C ASN A 346 23.04 -14.08 -19.25
N ILE A 347 22.19 -13.63 -20.17
CA ILE A 347 21.84 -12.24 -20.40
C ILE A 347 20.63 -11.91 -19.53
N ASP A 348 20.75 -10.85 -18.73
CA ASP A 348 19.64 -10.31 -17.96
C ASP A 348 18.78 -9.40 -18.83
N CYS A 349 17.55 -9.84 -19.11
CA CYS A 349 16.50 -9.03 -19.70
C CYS A 349 15.29 -8.95 -18.74
N ARG A 350 15.42 -9.50 -17.52
CA ARG A 350 14.36 -9.44 -16.52
C ARG A 350 14.17 -7.99 -16.14
N TYR A 351 12.89 -7.59 -16.10
CA TYR A 351 12.49 -6.22 -15.84
C TYR A 351 13.12 -5.18 -16.78
N ASN A 352 13.74 -5.57 -17.89
CA ASN A 352 14.22 -4.68 -18.96
C ASN A 352 13.30 -4.75 -20.20
N TYR A 353 12.06 -5.22 -19.98
CA TYR A 353 10.95 -5.13 -20.92
C TYR A 353 10.30 -3.74 -20.79
N THR A 354 10.71 -2.81 -21.65
CA THR A 354 10.40 -1.38 -21.51
C THR A 354 8.96 -1.00 -21.93
N ASN A 355 8.19 -1.98 -22.39
CA ASN A 355 6.80 -1.87 -22.82
C ASN A 355 5.85 -1.26 -21.81
N HIS A 356 6.18 -1.35 -20.52
CA HIS A 356 5.32 -0.85 -19.45
C HIS A 356 5.89 0.37 -18.74
N PHE A 357 7.04 0.87 -19.19
CA PHE A 357 7.82 1.85 -18.46
C PHE A 357 7.22 3.24 -18.58
N ASP A 358 7.11 3.91 -17.44
CA ASP A 358 7.03 5.37 -17.36
C ASP A 358 8.39 5.95 -17.76
N VAL A 359 8.38 7.15 -18.35
CA VAL A 359 9.60 7.79 -18.87
C VAL A 359 10.59 8.12 -17.76
N PHE A 360 10.12 8.47 -16.57
CA PHE A 360 10.95 9.03 -15.51
C PHE A 360 11.20 8.04 -14.38
N ALA A 361 10.16 7.39 -13.86
CA ALA A 361 10.25 6.51 -12.69
C ALA A 361 11.01 5.21 -13.00
N ASP A 362 10.71 4.55 -14.12
CA ASP A 362 11.38 3.30 -14.47
C ASP A 362 12.85 3.52 -14.86
N LEU A 363 13.20 4.68 -15.42
CA LEU A 363 14.60 5.05 -15.67
C LEU A 363 15.43 5.05 -14.39
N VAL A 364 14.86 5.60 -13.30
CA VAL A 364 15.48 5.59 -11.97
C VAL A 364 15.67 4.15 -11.47
N GLY A 365 14.64 3.31 -11.60
CA GLY A 365 14.71 1.90 -11.21
C GLY A 365 15.80 1.14 -11.96
N MET A 366 15.90 1.34 -13.28
CA MET A 366 16.92 0.73 -14.12
C MET A 366 18.33 1.23 -13.79
N PHE A 367 18.49 2.54 -13.57
CA PHE A 367 19.79 3.10 -13.18
C PHE A 367 20.25 2.59 -11.82
N LYS A 368 19.37 2.50 -10.81
CA LYS A 368 19.73 2.03 -9.47
C LYS A 368 19.99 0.52 -9.41
N SER A 369 19.41 -0.22 -10.35
CA SER A 369 19.52 -1.68 -10.40
C SER A 369 20.95 -2.13 -10.69
N ASN A 370 21.40 -3.18 -10.00
CA ASN A 370 22.48 -4.01 -10.52
C ASN A 370 21.99 -4.92 -11.65
N ILE A 371 22.89 -5.66 -12.29
CA ILE A 371 22.55 -6.60 -13.38
C ILE A 371 22.53 -8.01 -12.78
N TYR A 372 21.35 -8.63 -12.74
CA TYR A 372 21.10 -9.94 -12.13
C TYR A 372 21.79 -10.16 -10.76
N TYR A 373 21.60 -9.23 -9.83
CA TYR A 373 22.18 -9.29 -8.48
C TYR A 373 23.73 -9.23 -8.43
N GLN A 374 24.40 -8.91 -9.55
CA GLN A 374 25.86 -8.85 -9.65
C GLN A 374 26.35 -7.40 -9.78
N GLN A 375 27.45 -7.08 -9.08
CA GLN A 375 28.12 -5.77 -9.19
C GLN A 375 28.97 -5.64 -10.47
N ARG A 376 29.37 -6.78 -11.05
CA ARG A 376 30.18 -6.90 -12.27
C ARG A 376 29.94 -8.28 -12.90
N GLY A 377 30.26 -8.42 -14.18
CA GLY A 377 30.03 -9.66 -14.93
C GLY A 377 30.86 -10.85 -14.43
N THR A 378 30.32 -12.03 -14.67
CA THR A 378 30.95 -13.32 -14.39
C THR A 378 30.86 -14.20 -15.64
N THR A 379 31.38 -15.41 -15.60
CA THR A 379 31.19 -16.38 -16.70
C THR A 379 29.72 -16.75 -16.91
N GLU A 380 28.87 -16.59 -15.88
CA GLU A 380 27.44 -16.89 -15.93
C GLU A 380 26.57 -15.64 -16.06
N ALA A 381 27.03 -14.46 -15.64
CA ALA A 381 26.33 -13.18 -15.79
C ALA A 381 26.99 -12.35 -16.88
N ALA A 382 26.48 -12.50 -18.12
CA ALA A 382 27.09 -11.92 -19.31
C ALA A 382 26.88 -10.40 -19.42
N GLY A 383 25.72 -9.92 -18.96
CA GLY A 383 25.30 -8.53 -19.05
C GLY A 383 23.80 -8.40 -19.28
N PHE A 384 23.37 -7.38 -20.02
CA PHE A 384 21.94 -7.06 -20.20
C PHE A 384 21.56 -6.81 -21.66
N ILE A 385 20.28 -6.98 -21.96
CA ILE A 385 19.64 -6.45 -23.16
C ILE A 385 18.33 -5.75 -22.75
N SER A 386 18.18 -4.48 -23.15
CA SER A 386 16.91 -3.75 -23.09
C SER A 386 16.01 -4.15 -24.25
N ALA A 387 14.77 -4.58 -23.98
CA ALA A 387 13.89 -5.17 -24.98
C ALA A 387 12.53 -4.42 -25.09
N PRO A 388 12.43 -3.42 -25.98
CA PRO A 388 11.14 -2.90 -26.42
C PRO A 388 10.49 -3.89 -27.40
N TRP A 389 9.36 -4.48 -26.99
CA TRP A 389 8.48 -5.25 -27.86
C TRP A 389 7.43 -4.35 -28.49
N ASN A 390 7.09 -4.61 -29.75
CA ASN A 390 6.15 -3.81 -30.52
C ASN A 390 4.77 -4.47 -30.60
N ASP A 391 4.35 -5.15 -29.52
CA ASP A 391 3.07 -5.84 -29.39
C ASP A 391 1.89 -4.96 -29.84
N ARG A 392 1.78 -3.77 -29.26
CA ARG A 392 0.83 -2.74 -29.67
C ARG A 392 1.45 -1.90 -30.77
N LYS A 393 0.69 -1.75 -31.86
CA LYS A 393 1.10 -0.92 -32.99
C LYS A 393 1.17 0.55 -32.57
N THR A 394 2.23 1.23 -32.99
CA THR A 394 2.36 2.70 -32.92
C THR A 394 2.23 3.30 -34.32
N PRO A 395 1.85 4.59 -34.44
CA PRO A 395 1.72 5.26 -35.74
C PRO A 395 3.04 5.34 -36.52
N THR A 396 4.15 5.63 -35.83
CA THR A 396 5.46 5.84 -36.45
C THR A 396 6.58 5.06 -35.73
N GLN A 397 7.75 4.98 -36.36
CA GLN A 397 8.95 4.41 -35.73
C GLN A 397 9.48 5.34 -34.61
N ASP A 398 9.32 6.66 -34.73
CA ASP A 398 9.71 7.60 -33.67
C ASP A 398 8.87 7.39 -32.42
N ASP A 399 7.58 7.06 -32.57
CA ASP A 399 6.71 6.68 -31.46
C ASP A 399 7.21 5.40 -30.75
N ILE A 400 7.80 4.45 -31.47
CA ILE A 400 8.40 3.24 -30.86
C ILE A 400 9.53 3.65 -29.92
N ILE A 401 10.39 4.56 -30.38
CA ILE A 401 11.53 5.06 -29.62
C ILE A 401 11.10 5.89 -28.41
N ALA A 402 10.23 6.88 -28.65
CA ALA A 402 9.78 7.82 -27.64
C ALA A 402 8.94 7.14 -26.56
N GLN A 403 7.92 6.36 -26.95
CA GLN A 403 7.01 5.76 -25.98
C GLN A 403 7.64 4.63 -25.17
N ASN A 404 8.71 3.98 -25.66
CA ASN A 404 9.47 2.98 -24.90
C ASN A 404 10.74 3.54 -24.25
N ASN A 405 11.00 4.85 -24.38
CA ASN A 405 12.17 5.55 -23.84
C ASN A 405 13.50 4.82 -24.13
N VAL A 406 13.65 4.33 -25.37
CA VAL A 406 14.68 3.33 -25.75
C VAL A 406 16.10 3.80 -25.44
N TYR A 407 16.42 5.05 -25.79
CA TYR A 407 17.76 5.62 -25.55
C TYR A 407 18.06 5.78 -24.06
N ALA A 408 17.20 6.46 -23.30
CA ALA A 408 17.50 6.77 -21.91
C ALA A 408 17.66 5.49 -21.07
N VAL A 409 16.74 4.54 -21.22
CA VAL A 409 16.75 3.28 -20.46
C VAL A 409 17.97 2.43 -20.82
N THR A 410 18.25 2.25 -22.11
CA THR A 410 19.41 1.45 -22.55
C THR A 410 20.72 2.07 -22.08
N ILE A 411 20.85 3.39 -22.13
CA ILE A 411 22.07 4.09 -21.71
C ILE A 411 22.20 4.10 -20.18
N ALA A 412 21.11 4.20 -19.42
CA ALA A 412 21.12 4.10 -17.96
C ALA A 412 21.56 2.70 -17.49
N THR A 413 20.98 1.63 -18.03
CA THR A 413 21.44 0.26 -17.71
C THR A 413 22.86 0.03 -18.26
N GLY A 414 23.17 0.61 -19.44
CA GLY A 414 24.50 0.63 -20.05
C GLY A 414 25.58 1.25 -19.17
N TRP A 415 25.24 2.30 -18.41
CA TRP A 415 26.11 2.88 -17.39
C TRP A 415 26.50 1.84 -16.36
N ARG A 416 25.53 1.11 -15.78
CA ARG A 416 25.79 0.06 -14.80
C ARG A 416 26.54 -1.12 -15.40
N ALA A 417 26.25 -1.46 -16.66
CA ALA A 417 26.98 -2.49 -17.37
C ALA A 417 28.44 -2.09 -17.68
N TRP A 418 28.74 -0.81 -17.78
CA TRP A 418 30.09 -0.30 -18.01
C TRP A 418 30.85 -0.04 -16.71
N ARG A 419 30.32 0.81 -15.83
CA ARG A 419 30.92 1.17 -14.54
C ARG A 419 30.91 0.02 -13.53
N GLY A 420 29.91 -0.85 -13.59
CA GLY A 420 29.54 -1.73 -12.48
C GLY A 420 28.70 -0.99 -11.44
N GLY A 421 28.33 -1.68 -10.36
CA GLY A 421 27.57 -1.08 -9.26
C GLY A 421 26.09 -1.44 -9.25
N GLY A 422 25.29 -0.53 -8.71
CA GLY A 422 23.86 -0.73 -8.40
C GLY A 422 23.70 -1.42 -7.05
N LYS A 423 23.03 -0.76 -6.10
CA LYS A 423 23.00 -1.24 -4.70
C LYS A 423 22.14 -2.49 -4.53
N GLN A 424 20.99 -2.51 -5.19
CA GLN A 424 20.00 -3.57 -5.13
C GLN A 424 19.46 -3.82 -6.53
N TYR A 425 18.96 -5.02 -6.79
CA TYR A 425 18.20 -5.28 -8.00
C TYR A 425 16.84 -4.58 -7.93
N VAL A 426 16.22 -4.25 -9.07
CA VAL A 426 14.98 -3.43 -9.12
C VAL A 426 13.84 -3.96 -8.23
N GLU A 427 13.73 -5.29 -8.05
CA GLU A 427 12.74 -5.92 -7.16
C GLU A 427 12.86 -5.48 -5.68
N LYS A 428 14.04 -5.01 -5.28
CA LYS A 428 14.32 -4.48 -3.93
C LYS A 428 14.63 -3.00 -3.94
N GLY A 429 15.27 -2.50 -5.00
CA GLY A 429 15.66 -1.10 -5.15
C GLY A 429 14.51 -0.16 -5.52
N GLY A 430 13.45 -0.69 -6.14
CA GLY A 430 12.28 0.08 -6.55
C GLY A 430 12.55 1.14 -7.61
N THR A 431 11.52 1.90 -7.96
CA THR A 431 11.57 2.98 -8.97
C THR A 431 11.65 4.39 -8.37
N THR A 432 11.62 4.51 -7.04
CA THR A 432 11.63 5.82 -6.36
C THR A 432 13.07 6.35 -6.28
N LEU A 433 13.28 7.59 -6.73
CA LEU A 433 14.54 8.29 -6.55
C LEU A 433 14.65 8.75 -5.08
N PRO A 434 15.73 8.41 -4.35
CA PRO A 434 15.93 8.92 -3.00
C PRO A 434 15.96 10.44 -2.99
N ASN A 435 15.49 11.05 -1.91
CA ASN A 435 15.46 12.51 -1.80
C ASN A 435 16.87 13.13 -1.70
N ASN A 436 17.84 12.37 -1.18
CA ASN A 436 19.25 12.74 -1.05
C ASN A 436 20.12 11.46 -0.92
N GLY A 437 21.43 11.65 -0.77
CA GLY A 437 22.40 10.58 -0.53
C GLY A 437 23.05 10.05 -1.81
N GLU A 438 23.91 9.05 -1.67
CA GLU A 438 24.80 8.56 -2.74
C GLU A 438 24.05 8.14 -4.02
N GLU A 439 22.93 7.41 -3.91
CA GLU A 439 22.15 7.02 -5.10
C GLU A 439 21.52 8.21 -5.83
N TYR A 440 21.12 9.25 -5.09
CA TYR A 440 20.61 10.49 -5.69
C TYR A 440 21.72 11.24 -6.42
N GLU A 441 22.90 11.41 -5.79
CA GLU A 441 24.03 12.10 -6.41
C GLU A 441 24.56 11.35 -7.63
N GLU A 442 24.63 10.02 -7.58
CA GLU A 442 24.99 9.21 -8.76
C GLU A 442 23.98 9.38 -9.90
N PHE A 443 22.68 9.38 -9.61
CA PHE A 443 21.65 9.58 -10.63
C PHE A 443 21.69 11.00 -11.20
N LYS A 444 21.97 12.01 -10.35
CA LYS A 444 22.13 13.41 -10.76
C LYS A 444 23.32 13.60 -11.70
N ASP A 445 24.46 12.95 -11.43
CA ASP A 445 25.61 12.95 -12.34
C ASP A 445 25.28 12.28 -13.68
N PHE A 446 24.64 11.11 -13.65
CA PHE A 446 24.13 10.45 -14.86
C PHE A 446 23.20 11.35 -15.66
N GLU A 447 22.21 11.96 -15.00
CA GLU A 447 21.22 12.83 -15.63
C GLU A 447 21.89 14.04 -16.29
N ASN A 448 22.83 14.70 -15.62
CA ASN A 448 23.55 15.85 -16.19
C ASN A 448 24.33 15.45 -17.46
N ARG A 449 25.03 14.31 -17.43
CA ARG A 449 25.76 13.78 -18.60
C ARG A 449 24.81 13.39 -19.73
N PHE A 450 23.71 12.72 -19.39
CA PHE A 450 22.70 12.32 -20.36
C PHE A 450 22.05 13.53 -21.04
N LEU A 451 21.71 14.57 -20.28
CA LEU A 451 21.12 15.80 -20.81
C LEU A 451 22.12 16.58 -21.68
N PHE A 452 23.42 16.57 -21.37
CA PHE A 452 24.44 17.08 -22.28
C PHE A 452 24.36 16.36 -23.63
N HIS A 453 24.39 15.03 -23.64
CA HIS A 453 24.31 14.27 -24.90
C HIS A 453 22.97 14.44 -25.61
N LYS A 454 21.85 14.55 -24.88
CA LYS A 454 20.54 14.89 -25.42
C LYS A 454 20.56 16.21 -26.18
N ALA A 455 21.23 17.23 -25.66
CA ALA A 455 21.35 18.53 -26.32
C ALA A 455 22.32 18.51 -27.52
N HIS A 456 23.19 17.50 -27.63
CA HIS A 456 24.25 17.43 -28.64
C HIS A 456 24.08 16.19 -29.54
N SER A 457 24.82 15.11 -29.25
CA SER A 457 24.88 13.91 -30.10
C SER A 457 23.55 13.17 -30.27
N LEU A 458 22.58 13.39 -29.38
CA LEU A 458 21.24 12.81 -29.44
C LEU A 458 20.14 13.84 -29.75
N SER A 459 20.48 15.07 -30.16
CA SER A 459 19.54 16.18 -30.38
C SER A 459 18.45 15.91 -31.43
N THR A 460 18.70 15.00 -32.35
CA THR A 460 17.74 14.59 -33.40
C THR A 460 16.90 13.38 -33.00
N CYS A 461 17.09 12.84 -31.80
CA CYS A 461 16.37 11.66 -31.32
C CYS A 461 15.10 12.07 -30.56
N PRO A 462 13.98 11.34 -30.72
CA PRO A 462 12.73 11.64 -30.05
C PRO A 462 12.76 11.15 -28.59
N ILE A 463 13.55 11.83 -27.74
CA ILE A 463 13.76 11.46 -26.33
C ILE A 463 12.85 12.34 -25.44
N PRO A 464 11.79 11.78 -24.82
CA PRO A 464 10.80 12.55 -24.05
C PRO A 464 11.26 12.87 -22.61
N TYR A 465 12.57 12.98 -22.37
CA TYR A 465 13.17 13.10 -21.04
C TYR A 465 13.76 14.49 -20.79
N VAL A 466 13.43 15.12 -19.67
CA VAL A 466 14.06 16.36 -19.18
C VAL A 466 14.56 16.17 -17.76
N LYS A 467 15.27 17.16 -17.21
CA LYS A 467 15.77 17.11 -15.83
C LYS A 467 14.63 16.84 -14.85
N GLN A 468 14.80 15.83 -14.00
CA GLN A 468 13.83 15.45 -12.98
C GLN A 468 14.37 15.52 -11.55
N THR A 469 15.70 15.53 -11.35
CA THR A 469 16.30 15.59 -10.00
C THR A 469 15.92 16.85 -9.22
N ASN A 470 15.59 17.93 -9.93
CA ASN A 470 15.10 19.17 -9.35
C ASN A 470 13.59 19.17 -9.05
N VAL A 471 12.84 18.16 -9.47
CA VAL A 471 11.39 18.09 -9.28
C VAL A 471 11.09 17.42 -7.94
N ARG A 472 10.35 18.12 -7.08
CA ARG A 472 10.09 17.71 -5.70
C ARG A 472 8.61 17.85 -5.37
N TRP A 473 8.08 16.86 -4.65
CA TRP A 473 6.68 16.76 -4.29
C TRP A 473 6.52 16.45 -2.81
N ARG A 474 5.35 16.79 -2.25
CA ARG A 474 4.79 16.07 -1.12
C ARG A 474 3.61 15.23 -1.59
N ILE A 475 3.53 13.99 -1.10
CA ILE A 475 2.45 13.05 -1.41
C ILE A 475 1.85 12.56 -0.10
N THR A 476 0.53 12.60 0.02
CA THR A 476 -0.17 12.18 1.25
C THR A 476 -0.20 10.67 1.41
N ASP A 477 -0.40 10.21 2.64
CA ASP A 477 -1.06 8.93 2.88
C ASP A 477 -2.43 8.90 2.16
N PRO A 478 -2.87 7.74 1.67
CA PRO A 478 -4.07 7.66 0.84
C PRO A 478 -5.35 7.63 1.70
N PHE A 479 -6.27 8.55 1.41
CA PHE A 479 -7.55 8.70 2.12
C PHE A 479 -8.60 7.67 1.62
N PRO A 480 -9.47 7.13 2.48
CA PRO A 480 -10.48 6.14 2.09
C PRO A 480 -11.63 6.80 1.31
N ASN A 481 -11.70 6.58 0.00
CA ASN A 481 -12.71 7.17 -0.88
C ASN A 481 -13.95 6.28 -1.10
N GLY A 482 -13.91 5.02 -0.67
CA GLY A 482 -15.04 4.09 -0.75
C GLY A 482 -15.54 3.84 -2.19
N GLY A 483 -14.69 4.02 -3.19
CA GLY A 483 -15.00 3.86 -4.61
C GLY A 483 -15.49 5.16 -5.27
N ASN A 484 -15.66 6.24 -4.50
CA ASN A 484 -16.06 7.54 -5.01
C ASN A 484 -14.84 8.40 -5.34
N ALA A 485 -14.41 8.39 -6.60
CA ALA A 485 -13.30 9.22 -7.08
C ALA A 485 -13.52 10.74 -6.88
N SER A 486 -14.78 11.18 -6.75
CA SER A 486 -15.14 12.58 -6.53
C SER A 486 -15.19 12.96 -5.05
N ALA A 487 -14.98 12.02 -4.11
CA ALA A 487 -14.91 12.32 -2.69
C ALA A 487 -13.82 13.35 -2.40
N LYS A 488 -14.11 14.33 -1.54
CA LYS A 488 -13.19 15.40 -1.17
C LYS A 488 -12.58 15.14 0.20
N PHE A 489 -11.29 15.42 0.32
CA PHE A 489 -10.52 15.25 1.55
C PHE A 489 -9.85 16.57 1.96
N PRO A 490 -9.34 16.67 3.21
CA PRO A 490 -8.79 17.92 3.73
C PRO A 490 -7.80 18.67 2.82
N PRO A 491 -6.90 18.00 2.05
CA PRO A 491 -6.01 18.70 1.13
C PRO A 491 -6.73 19.56 0.06
N GLU A 492 -7.93 19.16 -0.40
CA GLU A 492 -8.70 19.94 -1.39
C GLU A 492 -9.39 21.17 -0.80
N THR A 493 -9.67 21.15 0.51
CA THR A 493 -10.45 22.19 1.18
C THR A 493 -9.60 23.16 1.98
N TYR A 494 -8.31 22.85 2.16
CA TYR A 494 -7.37 23.67 2.91
C TYR A 494 -7.19 25.05 2.26
N GLN A 495 -7.31 26.10 3.08
CA GLN A 495 -7.33 27.50 2.63
C GLN A 495 -6.00 28.24 2.87
N GLY A 496 -5.03 27.64 3.56
CA GLY A 496 -3.73 28.28 3.78
C GLY A 496 -2.84 28.30 2.53
N ASP A 497 -1.87 29.21 2.52
CA ASP A 497 -0.97 29.42 1.38
C ASP A 497 -0.10 28.19 1.09
N ILE A 498 0.45 27.58 2.16
CA ILE A 498 1.27 26.37 2.13
C ILE A 498 0.48 25.21 2.76
N LEU A 499 0.31 24.11 2.01
CA LEU A 499 -0.34 22.91 2.54
C LEU A 499 0.46 22.32 3.71
N PRO A 500 -0.20 21.87 4.79
CA PRO A 500 0.47 21.26 5.93
C PRO A 500 1.04 19.89 5.58
N GLU A 501 1.97 19.41 6.40
CA GLU A 501 2.61 18.10 6.22
C GLU A 501 1.70 16.95 6.68
N THR A 502 0.69 17.24 7.51
CA THR A 502 -0.26 16.28 8.07
C THR A 502 -1.69 16.81 7.97
N PHE A 503 -2.64 15.89 7.86
CA PHE A 503 -4.07 16.17 7.77
C PHE A 503 -4.85 15.26 8.71
N THR A 504 -5.88 15.78 9.36
CA THR A 504 -6.81 14.96 10.16
C THR A 504 -8.10 14.74 9.40
N TYR A 505 -8.54 13.49 9.28
CA TYR A 505 -9.82 13.11 8.70
C TYR A 505 -10.44 11.97 9.51
N GLN A 506 -11.69 12.16 9.98
CA GLN A 506 -12.41 11.17 10.80
C GLN A 506 -11.60 10.65 12.01
N GLY A 507 -10.91 11.54 12.72
CA GLY A 507 -10.08 11.18 13.87
C GLY A 507 -8.77 10.48 13.54
N THR A 508 -8.48 10.19 12.26
CA THR A 508 -7.22 9.60 11.79
C THR A 508 -6.32 10.67 11.20
N THR A 509 -5.03 10.63 11.55
CA THR A 509 -3.99 11.48 10.95
C THR A 509 -3.43 10.82 9.70
N TYR A 510 -3.45 11.54 8.60
CA TYR A 510 -2.84 11.20 7.32
C TYR A 510 -1.62 12.08 7.13
N ASN A 511 -0.45 11.46 7.02
CA ASN A 511 0.81 12.18 6.84
C ASN A 511 1.03 12.51 5.37
N SER A 512 2.13 13.20 5.08
CA SER A 512 2.68 13.31 3.74
C SER A 512 4.19 13.12 3.79
N ALA A 513 4.75 12.56 2.73
CA ALA A 513 6.18 12.36 2.59
C ALA A 513 6.70 13.03 1.31
N MET A 514 7.98 13.42 1.37
CA MET A 514 8.68 14.00 0.24
C MET A 514 8.96 12.94 -0.82
N ALA A 515 8.72 13.29 -2.08
CA ALA A 515 9.11 12.50 -3.23
C ALA A 515 9.94 13.34 -4.20
N THR A 516 10.85 12.68 -4.91
CA THR A 516 11.73 13.31 -5.89
C THR A 516 11.57 12.62 -7.23
N GLY A 517 11.53 13.42 -8.30
CA GLY A 517 11.36 12.96 -9.67
C GLY A 517 10.10 13.53 -10.31
N ALA A 518 10.07 13.45 -11.63
CA ALA A 518 8.96 13.92 -12.45
C ALA A 518 7.86 12.87 -12.52
N GLY A 519 8.22 11.58 -12.60
CA GLY A 519 7.30 10.44 -12.57
C GLY A 519 7.41 9.67 -11.26
N ILE A 520 6.26 9.35 -10.65
CA ILE A 520 6.18 8.64 -9.38
C ILE A 520 5.12 7.54 -9.47
N TYR A 521 5.54 6.29 -9.24
CA TYR A 521 4.61 5.20 -8.98
C TYR A 521 4.14 5.22 -7.53
N LEU A 522 2.82 5.11 -7.36
CA LEU A 522 2.15 4.77 -6.11
C LEU A 522 1.75 3.28 -6.06
N ASN A 523 1.56 2.67 -7.24
CA ASN A 523 1.49 1.23 -7.45
C ASN A 523 2.08 0.84 -8.81
N HIS A 524 3.06 -0.07 -8.80
CA HIS A 524 3.82 -0.45 -9.98
C HIS A 524 3.05 -1.39 -10.92
N THR A 525 3.46 -1.48 -12.18
CA THR A 525 2.78 -2.31 -13.18
C THR A 525 2.77 -3.81 -12.88
N TRP A 526 3.81 -4.34 -12.22
CA TRP A 526 3.91 -5.76 -11.89
C TRP A 526 3.20 -6.12 -10.58
N GLY A 527 2.48 -5.18 -9.98
CA GLY A 527 1.64 -5.40 -8.81
C GLY A 527 2.41 -5.55 -7.49
N ASN A 528 1.68 -6.00 -6.47
CA ASN A 528 2.10 -5.95 -5.07
C ASN A 528 3.41 -6.71 -4.82
N ASN A 529 4.30 -6.13 -4.01
CA ASN A 529 5.56 -6.73 -3.54
C ASN A 529 6.59 -7.12 -4.61
N THR A 530 6.40 -6.80 -5.90
CA THR A 530 7.40 -7.15 -6.94
C THR A 530 8.44 -6.06 -7.11
N VAL A 531 8.01 -4.81 -7.29
CA VAL A 531 8.89 -3.64 -7.41
C VAL A 531 8.41 -2.56 -6.44
N PRO A 532 9.22 -2.19 -5.44
CA PRO A 532 8.85 -1.16 -4.48
C PRO A 532 8.56 0.19 -5.16
N THR A 533 7.55 0.87 -4.64
CA THR A 533 7.08 2.18 -5.12
C THR A 533 7.26 3.26 -4.05
N PHE A 534 6.61 4.42 -4.19
CA PHE A 534 6.60 5.45 -3.16
C PHE A 534 6.11 4.93 -1.80
N TYR A 535 5.06 4.10 -1.77
CA TYR A 535 4.55 3.47 -0.54
C TYR A 535 5.28 2.17 -0.17
N GLY A 536 6.45 1.91 -0.77
CA GLY A 536 7.23 0.69 -0.56
C GLY A 536 6.63 -0.52 -1.25
N ASN A 537 6.69 -1.68 -0.58
CA ASN A 537 6.22 -2.97 -1.12
C ASN A 537 4.72 -3.19 -0.89
N THR A 538 4.16 -2.55 0.12
CA THR A 538 2.75 -2.66 0.51
C THR A 538 1.90 -1.77 -0.39
N VAL A 539 1.07 -2.41 -1.23
CA VAL A 539 0.16 -1.68 -2.09
C VAL A 539 -0.99 -1.11 -1.27
N PRO A 540 -1.32 0.18 -1.43
CA PRO A 540 -2.47 0.73 -0.76
C PRO A 540 -3.76 0.05 -1.21
N SER A 541 -4.72 -0.06 -0.30
CA SER A 541 -6.00 -0.69 -0.64
C SER A 541 -6.68 0.05 -1.81
N THR A 542 -7.41 -0.67 -2.64
CA THR A 542 -8.26 -0.04 -3.66
C THR A 542 -9.29 0.86 -2.98
N ASN A 543 -9.89 1.80 -3.72
CA ASN A 543 -10.88 2.75 -3.18
C ASN A 543 -10.27 3.78 -2.24
N GLN A 544 -9.11 4.30 -2.63
CA GLN A 544 -8.42 5.36 -1.92
C GLN A 544 -8.05 6.53 -2.82
N THR A 545 -7.75 7.68 -2.24
CA THR A 545 -7.28 8.87 -2.94
C THR A 545 -6.03 9.42 -2.28
N ALA A 546 -4.94 9.53 -3.04
CA ALA A 546 -3.76 10.29 -2.65
C ALA A 546 -3.79 11.69 -3.26
N TYR A 547 -3.04 12.61 -2.66
CA TYR A 547 -2.79 13.94 -3.21
C TYR A 547 -1.30 14.16 -3.35
N ALA A 548 -0.90 14.82 -4.43
CA ALA A 548 0.47 15.28 -4.63
C ALA A 548 0.48 16.79 -4.88
N TRP A 549 1.43 17.51 -4.29
CA TRP A 549 1.58 18.94 -4.55
C TRP A 549 3.03 19.39 -4.55
N THR A 550 3.25 20.51 -5.24
CA THR A 550 4.49 21.27 -5.22
C THR A 550 4.19 22.74 -5.51
N TYR A 551 5.15 23.63 -5.23
CA TYR A 551 5.11 25.01 -5.67
C TYR A 551 6.30 25.24 -6.60
N VAL A 552 6.06 25.83 -7.75
CA VAL A 552 7.10 26.16 -8.73
C VAL A 552 7.38 27.65 -8.67
N TYR A 553 8.57 28.02 -8.21
CA TYR A 553 9.05 29.39 -8.33
C TYR A 553 9.46 29.65 -9.77
N SER A 554 8.91 30.70 -10.37
CA SER A 554 9.34 31.21 -11.67
C SER A 554 9.95 32.61 -11.51
N PRO A 555 11.17 32.86 -12.01
CA PRO A 555 11.81 34.17 -11.88
C PRO A 555 11.10 35.26 -12.71
N VAL A 556 10.31 34.84 -13.71
CA VAL A 556 9.54 35.71 -14.60
C VAL A 556 8.15 35.14 -14.84
N ALA A 557 7.19 35.98 -15.22
CA ALA A 557 5.93 35.48 -15.76
C ALA A 557 6.20 34.96 -17.19
N GLN A 558 5.81 33.71 -17.47
CA GLN A 558 6.12 33.06 -18.75
C GLN A 558 5.14 31.93 -19.07
N GLN A 559 4.97 31.66 -20.37
CA GLN A 559 4.27 30.48 -20.84
C GLN A 559 5.26 29.32 -21.03
N VAL A 560 4.90 28.15 -20.53
CA VAL A 560 5.72 26.94 -20.53
C VAL A 560 4.89 25.73 -20.97
N GLY A 561 5.55 24.65 -21.38
CA GLY A 561 4.90 23.36 -21.63
C GLY A 561 4.85 22.52 -20.35
N ALA A 562 3.75 21.82 -20.10
CA ALA A 562 3.62 20.84 -19.03
C ALA A 562 3.43 19.44 -19.60
N GLN A 563 4.39 18.54 -19.31
CA GLN A 563 4.22 17.11 -19.53
C GLN A 563 3.46 16.54 -18.33
N ILE A 564 2.31 15.90 -18.59
CA ILE A 564 1.37 15.45 -17.55
C ILE A 564 0.88 14.06 -17.92
N GLU A 565 0.92 13.09 -17.01
CA GLU A 565 0.33 11.75 -17.22
C GLU A 565 -0.10 11.16 -15.86
N PHE A 566 -1.26 10.50 -15.80
CA PHE A 566 -1.72 9.80 -14.58
C PHE A 566 -1.91 8.29 -14.78
N TYR A 567 -1.73 7.84 -16.02
CA TYR A 567 -1.77 6.43 -16.37
C TYR A 567 -0.92 6.19 -17.61
N ASN A 568 0.17 5.44 -17.45
CA ASN A 568 1.03 5.04 -18.54
C ASN A 568 0.49 3.77 -19.20
N TYR A 569 -0.04 3.88 -20.42
CA TYR A 569 -0.58 2.76 -21.18
C TYR A 569 0.53 1.84 -21.68
N GLY A 570 0.45 0.57 -21.30
CA GLY A 570 1.43 -0.44 -21.71
C GLY A 570 1.39 -0.67 -23.22
N ARG A 571 2.57 -0.85 -23.83
CA ARG A 571 2.76 -1.19 -25.24
C ARG A 571 2.54 -2.68 -25.52
N SER A 572 2.19 -3.49 -24.53
CA SER A 572 1.87 -4.93 -24.66
C SER A 572 0.50 -5.33 -24.13
N GLU A 573 -0.19 -4.44 -23.42
CA GLU A 573 -1.51 -4.72 -22.85
C GLU A 573 -2.65 -4.47 -23.82
N THR A 574 -3.85 -4.93 -23.46
CA THR A 574 -5.10 -4.36 -23.98
C THR A 574 -5.68 -3.47 -22.91
N ASP A 575 -5.93 -2.21 -23.23
CA ASP A 575 -6.44 -1.22 -22.28
C ASP A 575 -7.52 -0.36 -22.90
N ARG A 576 -8.49 0.04 -22.10
CA ARG A 576 -9.46 1.06 -22.47
C ARG A 576 -8.86 2.44 -22.30
N ALA A 577 -8.90 3.26 -23.34
CA ALA A 577 -8.46 4.65 -23.32
C ALA A 577 -9.28 5.50 -22.33
N PRO A 578 -8.81 6.71 -21.96
CA PRO A 578 -9.60 7.62 -21.13
C PRO A 578 -10.91 8.04 -21.79
N GLU A 579 -11.90 8.39 -20.97
CA GLU A 579 -13.15 8.98 -21.43
C GLU A 579 -12.96 10.47 -21.79
N ALA A 580 -13.89 11.03 -22.58
CA ALA A 580 -13.86 12.43 -22.96
C ALA A 580 -13.83 13.35 -21.72
N GLY A 581 -12.90 14.30 -21.68
CA GLY A 581 -12.80 15.26 -20.57
C GLY A 581 -12.24 14.68 -19.27
N LYS A 582 -11.72 13.44 -19.27
CA LYS A 582 -11.02 12.81 -18.14
C LYS A 582 -9.54 12.61 -18.45
N TRP A 583 -8.68 12.74 -17.44
CA TRP A 583 -7.25 12.50 -17.60
C TRP A 583 -6.90 11.00 -17.62
N ASP A 584 -7.60 10.21 -16.82
CA ASP A 584 -7.43 8.76 -16.74
C ASP A 584 -8.78 8.08 -16.45
N ARG A 585 -8.72 6.78 -16.14
CA ARG A 585 -9.90 5.97 -15.79
C ARG A 585 -10.28 6.03 -14.31
N TYR A 586 -9.42 6.53 -13.44
CA TYR A 586 -9.67 6.52 -11.99
C TYR A 586 -10.26 7.83 -11.50
N GLY A 587 -10.15 8.91 -12.28
CA GLY A 587 -10.67 10.24 -11.95
C GLY A 587 -9.60 11.22 -11.47
N SER A 588 -8.34 11.01 -11.86
CA SER A 588 -7.25 11.93 -11.51
C SER A 588 -7.44 13.29 -12.16
N ASP A 589 -6.93 14.31 -11.48
CA ASP A 589 -7.11 15.71 -11.89
C ASP A 589 -5.99 16.60 -11.35
N ILE A 590 -5.80 17.76 -11.99
CA ILE A 590 -4.68 18.67 -11.69
C ILE A 590 -5.08 20.14 -11.82
N TRP A 591 -4.49 20.98 -10.96
CA TRP A 591 -4.67 22.42 -10.93
C TRP A 591 -3.33 23.15 -10.88
N LEU A 592 -3.25 24.28 -11.58
CA LEU A 592 -2.20 25.28 -11.47
C LEU A 592 -2.81 26.58 -10.93
N ASN A 593 -2.32 27.06 -9.79
CA ASN A 593 -2.84 28.27 -9.12
C ASN A 593 -4.36 28.23 -8.91
N GLY A 594 -4.90 27.06 -8.54
CA GLY A 594 -6.34 26.84 -8.37
C GLY A 594 -7.14 26.72 -9.67
N THR A 595 -6.52 26.96 -10.84
CA THR A 595 -7.15 26.78 -12.14
C THR A 595 -6.93 25.35 -12.63
N ARG A 596 -8.02 24.64 -12.91
CA ARG A 596 -7.98 23.25 -13.40
C ARG A 596 -7.32 23.18 -14.78
N ILE A 597 -6.35 22.29 -14.95
CA ILE A 597 -5.77 22.00 -16.27
C ILE A 597 -6.63 20.94 -16.96
N ALA A 598 -7.18 21.29 -18.12
CA ALA A 598 -8.00 20.36 -18.90
C ALA A 598 -7.15 19.21 -19.47
N PRO A 599 -7.69 17.97 -19.52
CA PRO A 599 -7.04 16.86 -20.20
C PRO A 599 -6.93 17.12 -21.70
N PRO A 600 -6.00 16.45 -22.40
CA PRO A 600 -5.92 16.52 -23.86
C PRO A 600 -7.18 15.94 -24.52
N VAL A 601 -7.39 16.32 -25.78
CA VAL A 601 -8.40 15.67 -26.62
C VAL A 601 -7.85 14.31 -27.07
N TRP A 602 -8.42 13.22 -26.55
CA TRP A 602 -7.93 11.86 -26.81
C TRP A 602 -8.36 11.34 -28.19
N ASN A 603 -7.40 10.82 -28.95
CA ASN A 603 -7.67 10.30 -30.29
C ASN A 603 -8.47 8.99 -30.25
N ASN A 604 -8.27 8.15 -29.23
CA ASN A 604 -9.03 6.90 -29.05
C ASN A 604 -10.02 6.99 -27.87
N THR A 605 -10.66 8.14 -27.63
CA THR A 605 -11.61 8.36 -26.52
C THR A 605 -12.54 7.15 -26.26
N GLY A 606 -12.44 6.55 -25.07
CA GLY A 606 -13.28 5.42 -24.61
C GLY A 606 -13.10 4.08 -25.35
N VAL A 607 -12.18 4.00 -26.32
CA VAL A 607 -11.89 2.81 -27.15
C VAL A 607 -11.11 1.77 -26.34
N ASN A 608 -11.41 0.49 -26.53
CA ASN A 608 -10.56 -0.61 -26.08
C ASN A 608 -9.38 -0.76 -27.05
N ILE A 609 -8.23 -0.21 -26.69
CA ILE A 609 -7.00 -0.25 -27.48
C ILE A 609 -6.38 -1.64 -27.34
N GLY A 610 -6.63 -2.49 -28.34
CA GLY A 610 -5.98 -3.78 -28.52
C GLY A 610 -4.66 -3.67 -29.29
N ARG A 611 -4.04 -4.82 -29.61
CA ARG A 611 -2.72 -4.89 -30.28
C ARG A 611 -2.67 -4.23 -31.66
N GLU A 612 -3.76 -4.30 -32.42
CA GLU A 612 -3.83 -3.77 -33.80
C GLU A 612 -4.47 -2.38 -33.90
N VAL A 613 -4.82 -1.76 -32.77
CA VAL A 613 -5.27 -0.36 -32.71
C VAL A 613 -4.05 0.48 -32.32
N ASP A 614 -3.77 1.53 -33.10
CA ASP A 614 -2.60 2.38 -32.84
C ASP A 614 -2.68 3.03 -31.45
N LEU A 615 -1.60 2.90 -30.67
CA LEU A 615 -1.36 3.69 -29.47
C LEU A 615 -0.92 5.09 -29.88
N LYS A 616 -1.82 6.06 -29.76
CA LYS A 616 -1.64 7.43 -30.24
C LYS A 616 -1.24 8.32 -29.05
N ASN A 617 -2.05 9.31 -28.73
CA ASN A 617 -1.73 10.37 -27.79
C ASN A 617 -2.04 10.02 -26.32
N GLU A 618 -2.36 8.75 -26.01
CA GLU A 618 -2.69 8.33 -24.65
C GLU A 618 -1.51 8.49 -23.69
N ASN A 619 -0.30 8.17 -24.16
CA ASN A 619 0.93 8.42 -23.41
C ASN A 619 1.49 9.79 -23.76
N PHE A 620 2.02 10.52 -22.77
CA PHE A 620 2.52 11.87 -23.01
C PHE A 620 3.64 11.99 -24.06
N PRO A 621 4.54 10.99 -24.28
CA PRO A 621 5.58 11.10 -25.32
C PRO A 621 5.04 11.23 -26.74
N ALA A 622 3.79 10.81 -26.97
CA ALA A 622 3.14 10.84 -28.28
C ALA A 622 2.20 12.03 -28.47
N ARG A 623 2.34 13.09 -27.64
CA ARG A 623 1.59 14.33 -27.78
C ARG A 623 2.37 15.56 -27.36
N SER A 624 1.92 16.71 -27.84
CA SER A 624 2.45 18.00 -27.41
C SER A 624 2.19 18.23 -25.92
N PRO A 625 3.10 18.91 -25.21
CA PRO A 625 2.87 19.38 -23.85
C PRO A 625 1.63 20.28 -23.76
N ILE A 626 0.99 20.30 -22.58
CA ILE A 626 -0.09 21.25 -22.32
C ILE A 626 0.53 22.61 -21.98
N LEU A 627 0.17 23.65 -22.73
CA LEU A 627 0.67 25.00 -22.46
C LEU A 627 0.01 25.57 -21.20
N VAL A 628 0.83 26.09 -20.30
CA VAL A 628 0.38 26.73 -19.04
C VAL A 628 1.13 28.04 -18.82
N ASN A 629 0.51 28.98 -18.12
CA ASN A 629 1.13 30.26 -17.78
C ASN A 629 1.56 30.27 -16.32
N LEU A 630 2.84 30.53 -16.08
CA LEU A 630 3.39 30.77 -14.76
C LEU A 630 3.36 32.27 -14.47
N ASN A 631 2.95 32.62 -13.25
CA ASN A 631 3.18 33.93 -12.67
C ASN A 631 4.65 34.03 -12.25
N GLN A 632 5.19 35.26 -12.22
CA GLN A 632 6.44 35.51 -11.50
C GLN A 632 6.22 35.20 -10.00
N GLY A 633 7.15 34.49 -9.38
CA GLY A 633 7.03 33.99 -8.01
C GLY A 633 6.51 32.54 -7.94
N TRP A 634 5.89 32.18 -6.82
CA TRP A 634 5.43 30.81 -6.56
C TRP A 634 4.12 30.47 -7.28
N ASN A 635 4.10 29.31 -7.92
CA ASN A 635 2.94 28.77 -8.62
C ASN A 635 2.56 27.41 -8.02
N LYS A 636 1.36 27.27 -7.47
CA LYS A 636 0.90 26.04 -6.83
C LYS A 636 0.47 25.01 -7.88
N VAL A 637 1.10 23.84 -7.88
CA VAL A 637 0.66 22.66 -8.62
C VAL A 637 0.05 21.67 -7.64
N PHE A 638 -1.20 21.29 -7.86
CA PHE A 638 -1.95 20.39 -6.97
C PHE A 638 -2.60 19.28 -7.79
N ILE A 639 -2.42 18.03 -7.37
CA ILE A 639 -2.86 16.82 -8.09
C ILE A 639 -3.70 15.96 -7.14
N LYS A 640 -4.82 15.47 -7.66
CA LYS A 640 -5.70 14.48 -7.02
C LYS A 640 -5.56 13.15 -7.75
N LEU A 641 -5.34 12.07 -7.01
CA LEU A 641 -5.02 10.74 -7.53
C LEU A 641 -5.91 9.67 -6.87
N PRO A 642 -7.17 9.50 -7.29
CA PRO A 642 -7.98 8.35 -6.89
C PRO A 642 -7.43 7.04 -7.46
N TYR A 643 -7.57 5.94 -6.72
CA TYR A 643 -7.18 4.58 -7.11
C TYR A 643 -8.36 3.63 -7.00
N ASN A 644 -9.17 3.63 -8.05
CA ASN A 644 -10.43 2.88 -8.12
C ASN A 644 -10.42 1.95 -9.34
N PRO A 645 -9.54 0.93 -9.38
CA PRO A 645 -9.52 -0.04 -10.48
C PRO A 645 -10.86 -0.78 -10.54
N ASP A 646 -11.48 -0.80 -11.71
CA ASP A 646 -12.81 -1.37 -11.95
C ASP A 646 -12.76 -2.87 -12.31
N GLY A 647 -11.56 -3.46 -12.32
CA GLY A 647 -11.33 -4.87 -12.64
C GLY A 647 -11.19 -5.17 -14.13
N THR A 648 -11.36 -4.17 -15.02
CA THR A 648 -11.16 -4.35 -16.46
C THR A 648 -9.68 -4.26 -16.86
N GLN A 649 -8.82 -3.71 -16.00
CA GLN A 649 -7.38 -3.61 -16.21
C GLN A 649 -6.65 -4.84 -15.68
N ARG A 650 -5.82 -5.46 -16.53
CA ARG A 650 -4.88 -6.48 -16.07
C ARG A 650 -3.81 -5.87 -15.15
N LEU A 651 -3.25 -4.73 -15.57
CA LEU A 651 -2.19 -4.01 -14.85
C LEU A 651 -2.78 -2.79 -14.14
N LYS A 652 -2.94 -2.91 -12.82
CA LYS A 652 -3.56 -1.88 -11.96
C LYS A 652 -2.55 -0.78 -11.58
N LYS A 653 -1.93 -0.14 -12.58
CA LYS A 653 -0.96 0.94 -12.36
C LYS A 653 -1.60 2.11 -11.61
N TRP A 654 -0.86 2.73 -10.70
CA TRP A 654 -1.23 4.00 -10.07
C TRP A 654 0.00 4.88 -10.00
N LEU A 655 0.00 6.00 -10.73
CA LEU A 655 1.17 6.85 -10.87
C LEU A 655 0.75 8.27 -11.23
N PHE A 656 1.71 9.18 -11.17
CA PHE A 656 1.61 10.46 -11.88
C PHE A 656 2.98 10.87 -12.43
N THR A 657 2.96 11.59 -13.53
CA THR A 657 4.11 12.26 -14.13
C THR A 657 3.75 13.73 -14.34
N PHE A 658 4.59 14.63 -13.84
CA PHE A 658 4.49 16.07 -14.08
C PHE A 658 5.88 16.72 -14.12
N VAL A 659 6.15 17.46 -15.19
CA VAL A 659 7.33 18.34 -15.29
C VAL A 659 7.06 19.50 -16.24
N LEU A 660 7.60 20.68 -15.92
CA LEU A 660 7.55 21.84 -16.79
C LEU A 660 8.76 21.88 -17.70
N THR A 661 8.50 22.28 -18.94
CA THR A 661 9.39 22.23 -20.09
C THR A 661 9.22 23.49 -20.93
N ASP A 662 10.08 23.67 -21.91
CA ASP A 662 9.80 24.59 -22.99
C ASP A 662 8.47 24.24 -23.71
N PRO A 663 7.85 25.17 -24.46
CA PRO A 663 6.58 24.91 -25.14
C PRO A 663 6.59 23.69 -26.08
N THR A 664 7.78 23.22 -26.51
CA THR A 664 7.93 22.03 -27.36
C THR A 664 8.04 20.73 -26.58
N GLY A 665 8.39 20.77 -25.29
CA GLY A 665 8.57 19.59 -24.44
C GLY A 665 9.96 18.96 -24.53
N THR A 666 10.92 19.66 -25.14
CA THR A 666 12.25 19.15 -25.44
C THR A 666 13.28 19.50 -24.38
N THR A 667 13.13 20.61 -23.65
CA THR A 667 14.10 21.04 -22.64
C THR A 667 13.42 21.44 -21.33
N ALA A 668 14.13 21.31 -20.22
CA ALA A 668 13.70 21.90 -18.95
C ALA A 668 13.85 23.43 -19.03
N ILE A 669 13.02 24.15 -18.28
CA ILE A 669 13.16 25.61 -18.15
C ILE A 669 14.19 25.95 -17.08
N ASP A 670 15.17 26.76 -17.45
CA ASP A 670 16.20 27.23 -16.52
C ASP A 670 15.60 28.17 -15.45
N GLY A 671 16.11 28.04 -14.22
CA GLY A 671 15.74 28.90 -13.09
C GLY A 671 14.41 28.58 -12.41
N LEU A 672 13.71 27.50 -12.81
CA LEU A 672 12.54 27.01 -12.06
C LEU A 672 12.97 26.20 -10.82
N THR A 673 12.37 26.52 -9.66
CA THR A 673 12.56 25.76 -8.41
C THR A 673 11.26 25.08 -8.01
N TYR A 674 11.28 23.75 -7.83
CA TYR A 674 10.14 22.96 -7.35
C TYR A 674 10.30 22.72 -5.85
N SER A 675 9.44 23.33 -5.04
CA SER A 675 9.49 23.21 -3.60
C SER A 675 8.09 23.09 -2.99
N PRO A 676 7.70 21.94 -2.42
CA PRO A 676 6.40 21.80 -1.76
C PRO A 676 6.28 22.63 -0.48
N GLY A 677 7.40 23.17 0.03
CA GLY A 677 7.45 24.09 1.18
C GLY A 677 7.87 25.52 0.84
N GLN A 678 7.96 25.90 -0.45
CA GLN A 678 8.37 27.23 -0.93
C GLN A 678 9.78 27.68 -0.50
N TYR A 679 10.74 26.74 -0.45
CA TYR A 679 12.16 27.05 -0.27
C TYR A 679 12.83 27.30 -1.63
N LEU A 680 13.54 28.42 -1.77
CA LEU A 680 14.33 28.71 -2.97
C LEU A 680 15.62 27.88 -3.05
N GLU A 681 16.22 27.59 -1.90
CA GLU A 681 17.47 26.84 -1.79
C GLU A 681 17.22 25.34 -1.61
N GLU A 682 17.92 24.50 -2.38
CA GLU A 682 17.80 23.04 -2.32
C GLU A 682 18.17 22.51 -0.92
N ALA A 683 19.25 23.03 -0.29
CA ALA A 683 19.69 22.59 1.02
C ALA A 683 18.66 22.85 2.14
N ALA A 684 17.95 23.99 2.09
CA ALA A 684 16.88 24.28 3.04
C ALA A 684 15.70 23.31 2.90
N GLN A 685 15.36 22.96 1.66
CA GLN A 685 14.32 21.99 1.38
C GLN A 685 14.69 20.57 1.83
N LEU A 686 15.93 20.15 1.60
CA LEU A 686 16.45 18.87 2.08
C LEU A 686 16.45 18.81 3.60
N LEU A 687 16.76 19.93 4.27
CA LEU A 687 16.72 20.00 5.73
C LEU A 687 15.30 19.87 6.27
N ALA A 688 14.34 20.59 5.69
CA ALA A 688 12.92 20.45 6.07
C ALA A 688 12.41 19.01 5.88
N ALA A 689 12.84 18.36 4.79
CA ALA A 689 12.53 16.94 4.53
C ALA A 689 13.17 16.01 5.57
N ALA A 690 14.44 16.22 5.92
CA ALA A 690 15.16 15.42 6.92
C ALA A 690 14.52 15.57 8.31
N LEU A 691 14.12 16.78 8.71
CA LEU A 691 13.41 17.01 9.97
C LEU A 691 12.02 16.34 9.97
N THR A 692 11.32 16.36 8.84
CA THR A 692 10.05 15.62 8.70
C THR A 692 10.27 14.12 8.86
N ASP A 693 11.28 13.55 8.19
CA ASP A 693 11.60 12.13 8.28
C ASP A 693 12.04 11.74 9.69
N ALA A 694 12.79 12.61 10.37
CA ALA A 694 13.16 12.44 11.76
C ALA A 694 11.92 12.36 12.66
N ARG A 695 11.00 13.32 12.53
CA ARG A 695 9.73 13.33 13.29
C ARG A 695 8.86 12.11 12.97
N ASN A 696 8.74 11.73 11.70
CA ASN A 696 7.96 10.57 11.28
C ASN A 696 8.57 9.27 11.78
N THR A 697 9.88 9.09 11.63
CA THR A 697 10.62 7.93 12.15
C THR A 697 10.43 7.83 13.66
N ARG A 698 10.62 8.95 14.36
CA ARG A 698 10.39 9.07 15.80
C ARG A 698 8.97 8.64 16.17
N ASN A 699 7.94 9.22 15.55
CA ASN A 699 6.54 8.90 15.84
C ASN A 699 6.12 7.48 15.40
N SER A 700 6.82 6.86 14.46
CA SER A 700 6.56 5.47 14.04
C SER A 700 7.11 4.43 15.00
N ILE A 701 8.11 4.80 15.82
CA ILE A 701 8.82 3.89 16.72
C ILE A 701 8.42 4.13 18.17
N VAL A 702 8.41 5.39 18.60
CA VAL A 702 8.06 5.78 19.97
C VAL A 702 6.68 6.41 20.06
N GLY A 703 6.01 6.19 21.18
CA GLY A 703 4.67 6.67 21.43
C GLY A 703 4.22 6.35 22.84
N ILE A 704 3.01 6.79 23.18
CA ILE A 704 2.39 6.48 24.48
C ILE A 704 1.44 5.27 24.40
N ASP A 705 1.09 4.86 23.17
CA ASP A 705 0.16 3.77 22.93
C ASP A 705 0.84 2.41 23.07
N PRO A 706 0.13 1.36 23.51
CA PRO A 706 0.69 0.02 23.66
C PRO A 706 1.32 -0.52 22.37
N GLY A 707 2.47 -1.19 22.47
CA GLY A 707 3.21 -1.73 21.33
C GLY A 707 4.23 -0.77 20.70
N PHE A 708 4.23 0.51 21.08
CA PHE A 708 5.31 1.46 20.78
C PHE A 708 6.42 1.43 21.85
N TYR A 709 7.55 2.05 21.57
CA TYR A 709 8.60 2.28 22.56
C TYR A 709 8.35 3.57 23.36
N PRO A 710 8.81 3.67 24.63
CA PRO A 710 8.73 4.90 25.42
C PRO A 710 9.42 6.07 24.72
N THR A 711 8.86 7.28 24.84
CA THR A 711 9.38 8.48 24.17
C THR A 711 10.82 8.82 24.53
N GLU A 712 11.27 8.43 25.72
CA GLU A 712 12.65 8.59 26.19
C GLU A 712 13.65 7.83 25.32
N ALA A 713 13.23 6.75 24.64
CA ALA A 713 14.06 6.02 23.70
C ALA A 713 14.50 6.89 22.49
N ALA A 714 13.77 7.97 22.20
CA ALA A 714 14.09 8.92 21.13
C ALA A 714 14.83 10.18 21.60
N ALA A 715 15.24 10.29 22.89
CA ALA A 715 15.78 11.52 23.46
C ALA A 715 16.98 12.11 22.67
N ALA A 716 17.87 11.25 22.15
CA ALA A 716 19.01 11.69 21.33
C ALA A 716 18.58 12.26 19.97
N LEU A 717 17.56 11.69 19.34
CA LEU A 717 17.00 12.19 18.09
C LEU A 717 16.22 13.49 18.33
N ASP A 718 15.40 13.54 19.39
CA ASP A 718 14.65 14.73 19.79
C ASP A 718 15.58 15.93 20.07
N ALA A 719 16.75 15.69 20.69
CA ALA A 719 17.76 16.72 20.92
C ALA A 719 18.34 17.29 19.62
N VAL A 720 18.66 16.45 18.63
CA VAL A 720 19.17 16.89 17.33
C VAL A 720 18.11 17.65 16.54
N ILE A 721 16.85 17.18 16.57
CA ILE A 721 15.72 17.90 15.96
C ILE A 721 15.63 19.31 16.56
N ALA A 722 15.59 19.43 17.90
CA ALA A 722 15.46 20.71 18.59
C ALA A 722 16.66 21.65 18.32
N GLU A 723 17.87 21.12 18.31
CA GLU A 723 19.09 21.87 17.99
C GLU A 723 18.98 22.49 16.60
N VAL A 724 18.66 21.68 15.58
CA VAL A 724 18.62 22.15 14.20
C VAL A 724 17.42 23.08 13.96
N GLU A 725 16.26 22.80 14.55
CA GLU A 725 15.08 23.66 14.48
C GLU A 725 15.36 25.08 15.03
N SER A 726 16.19 25.20 16.07
CA SER A 726 16.58 26.50 16.64
C SER A 726 17.32 27.41 15.65
N THR A 727 17.92 26.82 14.61
CA THR A 727 18.70 27.54 13.58
C THR A 727 17.91 27.78 12.28
N LEU A 728 16.63 27.37 12.21
CA LEU A 728 15.84 27.50 10.98
C LEU A 728 15.55 28.96 10.60
N THR A 729 15.59 29.87 11.58
CA THR A 729 15.43 31.32 11.36
C THR A 729 16.75 32.04 11.06
N GLU A 730 17.89 31.34 11.14
CA GLU A 730 19.20 31.91 10.83
C GLU A 730 19.48 31.86 9.32
N GLU A 731 20.09 32.92 8.80
CA GLU A 731 20.57 32.97 7.42
C GLU A 731 21.91 32.24 7.34
N LEU A 732 21.86 30.93 7.04
CA LEU A 732 23.02 30.05 6.95
C LEU A 732 23.29 29.71 5.48
N GLY A 733 24.56 29.63 5.10
CA GLY A 733 24.96 29.23 3.75
C GLY A 733 24.66 27.76 3.44
N GLU A 734 24.62 27.43 2.14
CA GLU A 734 24.26 26.11 1.60
C GLU A 734 25.09 24.97 2.23
N GLU A 735 26.40 25.15 2.40
CA GLU A 735 27.30 24.18 3.02
C GLU A 735 26.87 23.83 4.46
N ARG A 736 26.55 24.85 5.26
CA ARG A 736 26.12 24.65 6.64
C ARG A 736 24.76 23.95 6.72
N ARG A 737 23.84 24.26 5.79
CA ARG A 737 22.55 23.56 5.68
C ARG A 737 22.75 22.09 5.29
N ALA A 738 23.69 21.78 4.40
CA ALA A 738 24.03 20.40 4.03
C ALA A 738 24.62 19.61 5.22
N GLU A 739 25.47 20.24 6.05
CA GLU A 739 25.97 19.62 7.29
C GLU A 739 24.83 19.25 8.25
N GLN A 740 23.84 20.15 8.42
CA GLN A 740 22.67 19.90 9.26
C GLN A 740 21.82 18.73 8.73
N VAL A 741 21.65 18.63 7.41
CA VAL A 741 20.99 17.46 6.79
C VAL A 741 21.72 16.17 7.16
N ALA A 742 23.05 16.16 7.03
CA ALA A 742 23.86 14.98 7.38
C ALA A 742 23.76 14.63 8.88
N GLN A 743 23.75 15.64 9.76
CA GLN A 743 23.56 15.49 11.21
C GLN A 743 22.21 14.84 11.55
N VAL A 744 21.12 15.35 10.97
CA VAL A 744 19.76 14.80 11.19
C VAL A 744 19.67 13.37 10.67
N ASN A 745 20.13 13.09 9.45
CA ASN A 745 20.11 11.74 8.88
C ASN A 745 20.93 10.74 9.71
N ALA A 746 22.11 11.15 10.20
CA ALA A 746 22.92 10.31 11.07
C ALA A 746 22.19 10.00 12.40
N ALA A 747 21.49 10.98 12.98
CA ALA A 747 20.69 10.78 14.18
C ALA A 747 19.51 9.82 13.95
N ILE A 748 18.84 9.90 12.78
CA ILE A 748 17.79 8.96 12.37
C ILE A 748 18.33 7.52 12.33
N GLU A 749 19.45 7.28 11.66
CA GLU A 749 20.01 5.93 11.51
C GLU A 749 20.55 5.38 12.85
N ALA A 750 21.14 6.24 13.68
CA ALA A 750 21.52 5.88 15.04
C ALA A 750 20.29 5.48 15.86
N PHE A 751 19.20 6.23 15.79
CA PHE A 751 17.94 5.91 16.46
C PHE A 751 17.32 4.59 15.95
N LYS A 752 17.27 4.38 14.62
CA LYS A 752 16.82 3.13 13.98
C LYS A 752 17.63 1.91 14.42
N THR A 753 18.90 2.10 14.75
CA THR A 753 19.77 1.04 15.26
C THR A 753 19.54 0.81 16.76
N ALA A 754 19.43 1.90 17.53
CA ALA A 754 19.29 1.86 18.98
C ALA A 754 17.97 1.23 19.44
N TYR A 755 16.83 1.55 18.82
CA TYR A 755 15.52 1.05 19.27
C TYR A 755 15.42 -0.48 19.23
N LYS A 756 16.11 -1.13 18.29
CA LYS A 756 16.11 -2.61 18.18
C LYS A 756 16.70 -3.30 19.42
N SER A 757 17.57 -2.60 20.15
CA SER A 757 18.15 -3.09 21.41
C SER A 757 17.29 -2.76 22.64
N TYR A 758 16.25 -1.93 22.47
CA TYR A 758 15.37 -1.50 23.54
C TYR A 758 14.37 -2.63 23.85
N GLN A 759 14.41 -3.16 25.07
CA GLN A 759 13.59 -4.32 25.45
C GLN A 759 12.20 -3.96 26.00
N GLN A 760 11.97 -2.70 26.34
CA GLN A 760 10.72 -2.24 26.96
C GLN A 760 9.80 -1.59 25.94
N ILE A 761 8.62 -2.14 25.76
CA ILE A 761 7.53 -1.48 25.02
C ILE A 761 6.54 -0.86 26.00
N MET A 762 5.77 0.10 25.52
CA MET A 762 4.56 0.57 26.17
C MET A 762 3.59 -0.59 26.30
N GLN A 763 3.23 -0.87 27.55
CA GLN A 763 2.26 -1.89 27.92
C GLN A 763 0.88 -1.23 28.07
N PRO A 764 -0.23 -1.96 27.91
CA PRO A 764 -1.54 -1.44 28.29
C PRO A 764 -1.51 -0.99 29.75
N LYS A 765 -2.13 0.15 30.04
CA LYS A 765 -2.33 0.61 31.42
C LYS A 765 -3.14 -0.45 32.17
N ALA A 766 -2.58 -0.94 33.27
CA ALA A 766 -3.26 -1.88 34.12
C ALA A 766 -4.42 -1.19 34.84
N SER A 767 -5.58 -1.83 34.82
CA SER A 767 -6.73 -1.41 35.61
C SER A 767 -6.51 -1.75 37.08
N ASN A 768 -6.94 -0.85 37.97
CA ASN A 768 -6.89 -1.02 39.42
C ASN A 768 -8.31 -0.83 40.02
N SER A 769 -8.41 -0.69 41.35
CA SER A 769 -9.70 -0.48 42.03
C SER A 769 -10.38 0.84 41.67
N ASP A 770 -9.58 1.84 41.28
CA ASP A 770 -10.03 3.23 41.16
C ASP A 770 -10.17 3.65 39.69
N THR A 771 -9.58 2.88 38.77
CA THR A 771 -9.61 3.17 37.35
C THR A 771 -9.59 1.90 36.51
N THR A 772 -10.55 1.77 35.59
CA THR A 772 -10.57 0.70 34.57
C THR A 772 -10.31 1.25 33.18
N PHE A 773 -9.35 0.64 32.47
CA PHE A 773 -8.98 0.96 31.09
C PHE A 773 -9.40 -0.19 30.17
N TYR A 774 -10.35 0.07 29.25
CA TYR A 774 -10.82 -0.91 28.29
C TYR A 774 -10.12 -0.76 26.94
N TYR A 775 -9.83 -1.88 26.28
CA TYR A 775 -9.10 -1.98 25.03
C TYR A 775 -9.78 -2.91 24.01
N TYR A 776 -9.59 -2.63 22.72
CA TYR A 776 -9.76 -3.64 21.67
C TYR A 776 -8.44 -4.39 21.41
N LEU A 777 -8.57 -5.69 21.11
CA LEU A 777 -7.49 -6.54 20.63
C LEU A 777 -7.79 -6.94 19.19
N HIS A 778 -6.97 -6.49 18.23
CA HIS A 778 -7.23 -6.78 16.81
C HIS A 778 -5.97 -6.92 15.96
N THR A 779 -6.13 -7.48 14.75
CA THR A 779 -5.06 -7.76 13.80
C THR A 779 -5.25 -6.96 12.49
N PRO A 780 -4.89 -5.66 12.44
CA PRO A 780 -5.03 -4.80 11.25
C PRO A 780 -4.43 -5.41 9.99
N LEU A 781 -3.27 -6.06 10.13
CA LEU A 781 -2.52 -6.69 9.04
C LEU A 781 -3.16 -7.99 8.54
N ARG A 782 -4.23 -8.47 9.21
CA ARG A 782 -5.01 -9.65 8.87
C ARG A 782 -6.50 -9.32 8.83
N GLU A 783 -6.86 -8.51 7.83
CA GLU A 783 -8.26 -8.11 7.54
C GLU A 783 -8.94 -7.34 8.70
N ASN A 784 -8.15 -6.74 9.61
CA ASN A 784 -8.64 -5.98 10.75
C ASN A 784 -9.64 -6.75 11.64
N ARG A 785 -9.26 -7.97 12.05
CA ARG A 785 -10.11 -8.85 12.87
C ARG A 785 -9.90 -8.63 14.37
N TYR A 786 -11.00 -8.44 15.10
CA TYR A 786 -11.11 -8.20 16.54
C TYR A 786 -11.36 -9.49 17.32
N ALA A 787 -10.50 -9.80 18.28
CA ALA A 787 -10.65 -10.94 19.17
C ALA A 787 -11.86 -10.75 20.09
N THR A 788 -12.81 -11.68 19.98
CA THR A 788 -14.13 -11.57 20.60
C THR A 788 -14.44 -12.83 21.41
N SER A 789 -14.81 -12.65 22.67
CA SER A 789 -15.32 -13.70 23.56
C SER A 789 -16.67 -14.19 23.05
N GLN A 790 -16.92 -15.49 23.14
CA GLN A 790 -18.24 -16.10 22.88
C GLN A 790 -18.86 -16.64 24.17
N GLY A 791 -18.47 -16.08 25.32
CA GLY A 791 -18.79 -16.59 26.66
C GLY A 791 -17.80 -17.64 27.16
N ALA A 792 -17.77 -17.83 28.48
CA ALA A 792 -16.82 -18.74 29.14
C ALA A 792 -16.91 -20.18 28.58
N GLY A 793 -15.75 -20.79 28.33
CA GLY A 793 -15.62 -22.14 27.78
C GLY A 793 -15.73 -22.24 26.25
N ASN A 794 -16.21 -21.19 25.57
CA ASN A 794 -16.33 -21.17 24.12
C ASN A 794 -15.07 -20.63 23.44
N ALA A 795 -14.81 -21.11 22.22
CA ALA A 795 -13.69 -20.66 21.40
C ALA A 795 -13.84 -19.17 21.04
N MET A 796 -12.77 -18.40 21.24
CA MET A 796 -12.69 -17.01 20.80
C MET A 796 -12.66 -16.91 19.28
N VAL A 797 -13.31 -15.87 18.73
CA VAL A 797 -13.44 -15.62 17.29
C VAL A 797 -13.00 -14.21 16.89
N GLY A 798 -12.65 -14.03 15.62
CA GLY A 798 -12.20 -12.77 15.02
C GLY A 798 -13.29 -12.11 14.17
N ASN A 799 -13.90 -11.04 14.67
CA ASN A 799 -14.93 -10.25 13.98
C ASN A 799 -14.33 -9.09 13.21
N THR A 800 -14.93 -8.64 12.10
CA THR A 800 -14.44 -7.47 11.33
C THR A 800 -15.10 -6.14 11.72
N SER A 801 -16.14 -6.18 12.56
CA SER A 801 -16.82 -4.98 13.09
C SER A 801 -16.41 -4.70 14.54
N ALA A 802 -15.99 -3.46 14.81
CA ALA A 802 -15.68 -3.00 16.17
C ALA A 802 -16.91 -2.99 17.09
N SER A 803 -18.12 -2.79 16.56
CA SER A 803 -19.37 -2.80 17.35
C SER A 803 -19.72 -4.19 17.90
N GLU A 804 -19.13 -5.24 17.34
CA GLU A 804 -19.33 -6.65 17.72
C GLU A 804 -18.11 -7.20 18.47
N ALA A 805 -17.13 -6.34 18.78
CA ALA A 805 -15.90 -6.72 19.44
C ALA A 805 -16.02 -6.69 20.97
N SER A 806 -15.37 -7.65 21.62
CA SER A 806 -15.19 -7.63 23.08
C SER A 806 -14.29 -6.46 23.51
N LYS A 807 -14.64 -5.80 24.62
CA LYS A 807 -13.78 -4.82 25.30
C LYS A 807 -12.98 -5.53 26.38
N TRP A 808 -11.66 -5.46 26.32
CA TRP A 808 -10.74 -6.16 27.22
C TRP A 808 -10.06 -5.17 28.17
N TYR A 809 -9.92 -5.50 29.45
CA TYR A 809 -9.08 -4.76 30.38
C TYR A 809 -7.99 -5.66 30.95
N PHE A 810 -6.85 -5.05 31.29
CA PHE A 810 -5.66 -5.76 31.78
C PHE A 810 -5.52 -5.54 33.27
N ARG A 811 -5.38 -6.61 34.05
CA ARG A 811 -5.02 -6.53 35.47
C ARG A 811 -3.64 -7.16 35.68
N LYS A 812 -2.72 -6.39 36.25
CA LYS A 812 -1.36 -6.87 36.50
C LYS A 812 -1.34 -7.82 37.70
N ARG A 813 -0.68 -8.95 37.54
CA ARG A 813 -0.49 -9.97 38.59
C ARG A 813 0.80 -9.72 39.35
N THR A 814 0.94 -10.36 40.52
CA THR A 814 2.13 -10.24 41.38
C THR A 814 3.39 -10.82 40.73
N ASP A 815 3.25 -11.78 39.82
CA ASP A 815 4.34 -12.37 39.03
C ASP A 815 4.77 -11.52 37.82
N GLY A 816 4.13 -10.37 37.61
CA GLY A 816 4.41 -9.45 36.51
C GLY A 816 3.66 -9.74 35.21
N THR A 817 2.91 -10.85 35.12
CA THR A 817 2.03 -11.17 33.98
C THR A 817 0.66 -10.48 34.10
N TYR A 818 -0.20 -10.60 33.09
CA TYR A 818 -1.52 -9.97 33.04
C TYR A 818 -2.66 -10.98 33.02
N ASP A 819 -3.72 -10.68 33.76
CA ASP A 819 -5.04 -11.16 33.41
C ASP A 819 -5.58 -10.30 32.26
N ILE A 820 -6.04 -10.94 31.19
CA ILE A 820 -6.78 -10.30 30.11
C ILE A 820 -8.25 -10.62 30.34
N ILE A 821 -9.03 -9.61 30.71
CA ILE A 821 -10.39 -9.78 31.22
C ILE A 821 -11.36 -9.05 30.30
N ASN A 822 -12.39 -9.73 29.82
CA ASN A 822 -13.44 -9.11 29.03
C ASN A 822 -14.33 -8.23 29.92
N SER A 823 -15.07 -7.29 29.34
CA SER A 823 -16.00 -6.42 30.07
C SER A 823 -17.14 -7.16 30.77
N ASP A 824 -17.38 -8.43 30.41
CA ASP A 824 -18.31 -9.33 31.12
C ASP A 824 -17.67 -10.05 32.34
N GLY A 825 -16.40 -9.74 32.65
CA GLY A 825 -15.66 -10.32 33.77
C GLY A 825 -14.97 -11.67 33.47
N THR A 826 -15.08 -12.20 32.24
CA THR A 826 -14.41 -13.47 31.88
C THR A 826 -12.94 -13.27 31.49
N TYR A 827 -12.08 -14.21 31.88
CA TYR A 827 -10.63 -14.17 31.65
C TYR A 827 -10.26 -14.96 30.40
N VAL A 828 -9.33 -14.49 29.57
CA VAL A 828 -8.72 -15.33 28.53
C VAL A 828 -7.87 -16.42 29.19
N SER A 829 -8.17 -17.69 28.91
CA SER A 829 -7.46 -18.83 29.49
C SER A 829 -6.23 -19.22 28.67
N PRO A 830 -5.04 -19.31 29.29
CA PRO A 830 -3.85 -19.87 28.63
C PRO A 830 -3.87 -21.40 28.56
N ASN A 831 -4.89 -22.08 29.12
CA ASN A 831 -4.97 -23.54 29.11
C ASN A 831 -5.44 -24.07 27.74
N SER A 832 -4.57 -23.99 26.74
CA SER A 832 -4.85 -24.41 25.36
C SER A 832 -3.68 -25.19 24.78
N SER A 833 -3.94 -26.38 24.24
CA SER A 833 -2.93 -27.17 23.54
C SER A 833 -2.54 -26.51 22.21
N TYR A 834 -1.35 -26.82 21.71
CA TYR A 834 -0.89 -26.32 20.41
C TYR A 834 -1.92 -26.60 19.31
N ASN A 835 -2.18 -25.59 18.47
CA ASN A 835 -3.14 -25.63 17.38
C ASN A 835 -4.60 -25.91 17.81
N THR A 836 -4.97 -25.47 19.03
CA THR A 836 -6.37 -25.44 19.49
C THR A 836 -6.82 -24.01 19.78
N ALA A 837 -8.12 -23.76 19.71
CA ALA A 837 -8.66 -22.42 19.94
C ALA A 837 -8.51 -22.01 21.41
N LEU A 838 -8.22 -20.74 21.66
CA LEU A 838 -8.26 -20.14 22.99
C LEU A 838 -9.72 -19.95 23.42
N THR A 839 -9.97 -20.05 24.72
CA THR A 839 -11.29 -19.88 25.33
C THR A 839 -11.21 -18.90 26.49
N THR A 840 -12.34 -18.33 26.90
CA THR A 840 -12.44 -17.56 28.14
C THR A 840 -12.91 -18.42 29.32
N THR A 841 -12.72 -17.97 30.56
CA THR A 841 -13.13 -18.67 31.80
C THR A 841 -13.66 -17.67 32.82
N THR A 842 -14.57 -18.10 33.71
CA THR A 842 -15.11 -17.25 34.78
C THR A 842 -14.17 -17.12 35.97
N SER A 843 -13.28 -18.09 36.17
CA SER A 843 -12.30 -18.08 37.25
C SER A 843 -10.94 -17.58 36.75
N GLN A 844 -10.27 -16.78 37.57
CA GLN A 844 -8.91 -16.32 37.29
C GLN A 844 -7.98 -17.50 36.99
N PRO A 845 -7.30 -17.54 35.82
CA PRO A 845 -6.37 -18.60 35.48
C PRO A 845 -5.18 -18.68 36.44
N SER A 846 -4.56 -19.87 36.51
CA SER A 846 -3.38 -20.11 37.36
C SER A 846 -2.12 -19.38 36.90
N SER A 847 -2.03 -19.04 35.62
CA SER A 847 -0.94 -18.25 35.01
C SER A 847 -1.51 -17.11 34.16
N GLY A 848 -0.79 -15.99 34.07
CA GLY A 848 -1.22 -14.82 33.29
C GLY A 848 -0.44 -14.63 31.98
N TRP A 849 -0.92 -13.74 31.13
CA TRP A 849 -0.35 -13.45 29.81
C TRP A 849 0.80 -12.44 29.88
N THR A 850 1.81 -12.67 29.06
CA THR A 850 2.96 -11.79 28.84
C THR A 850 2.85 -11.17 27.45
N LEU A 851 2.97 -9.85 27.38
CA LEU A 851 3.04 -9.10 26.13
C LEU A 851 4.50 -8.82 25.79
N LYS A 852 4.89 -9.17 24.56
CA LYS A 852 6.24 -8.99 24.01
C LYS A 852 6.19 -8.08 22.78
N PRO A 853 7.29 -7.37 22.45
CA PRO A 853 7.40 -6.68 21.17
C PRO A 853 7.24 -7.67 20.01
N ALA A 854 6.47 -7.27 18.99
CA ALA A 854 6.49 -7.93 17.68
C ALA A 854 7.71 -7.45 16.86
N ASP A 855 7.91 -8.04 15.67
CA ASP A 855 8.91 -7.57 14.70
C ASP A 855 8.47 -6.30 13.94
N GLU A 856 7.25 -5.82 14.22
CA GLU A 856 6.63 -4.64 13.65
C GLU A 856 6.16 -3.72 14.78
N THR A 857 6.63 -2.46 14.78
CA THR A 857 6.32 -1.51 15.85
C THR A 857 4.85 -1.12 15.87
N GLY A 858 4.30 -0.90 17.07
CA GLY A 858 2.86 -0.68 17.27
C GLY A 858 2.06 -1.97 17.44
N PHE A 859 2.72 -3.14 17.42
CA PHE A 859 2.12 -4.45 17.64
C PHE A 859 2.79 -5.22 18.78
N VAL A 860 2.01 -6.08 19.41
CA VAL A 860 2.46 -6.98 20.48
C VAL A 860 2.18 -8.44 20.14
N ILE A 861 3.01 -9.32 20.68
CA ILE A 861 2.75 -10.77 20.73
C ILE A 861 2.28 -11.11 22.15
N ILE A 862 1.17 -11.84 22.27
CA ILE A 862 0.55 -12.22 23.55
C ILE A 862 0.84 -13.69 23.82
N THR A 863 1.51 -13.98 24.94
CA THR A 863 2.09 -15.32 25.20
C THR A 863 1.95 -15.77 26.65
N ASN A 864 1.92 -17.08 26.90
CA ASN A 864 2.04 -17.69 28.22
C ASN A 864 2.79 -19.03 28.07
N GLY A 865 4.06 -19.08 28.47
CA GLY A 865 4.88 -20.29 28.28
C GLY A 865 4.94 -20.73 26.81
N THR A 866 4.31 -21.86 26.50
CA THR A 866 4.20 -22.44 25.15
C THR A 866 2.89 -22.07 24.42
N VAL A 867 2.21 -21.02 24.86
CA VAL A 867 0.93 -20.57 24.32
C VAL A 867 1.07 -19.17 23.72
N GLU A 868 0.58 -18.97 22.50
CA GLU A 868 0.71 -17.75 21.72
C GLU A 868 -0.59 -17.46 20.97
N PHE A 869 -1.10 -16.22 21.07
CA PHE A 869 -2.29 -15.80 20.32
C PHE A 869 -2.02 -15.79 18.81
N ASN A 870 -2.88 -16.44 18.02
CA ASN A 870 -2.88 -16.31 16.57
C ASN A 870 -4.30 -16.23 16.01
N GLN A 871 -4.63 -15.12 15.35
CA GLN A 871 -5.87 -14.97 14.61
C GLN A 871 -5.79 -15.67 13.26
N THR A 872 -6.61 -16.69 12.99
CA THR A 872 -6.67 -17.30 11.66
C THR A 872 -7.50 -16.45 10.69
N ASN A 873 -7.07 -16.37 9.43
CA ASN A 873 -7.88 -15.84 8.31
C ASN A 873 -8.63 -16.95 7.54
N ASN A 874 -8.54 -18.20 8.01
CA ASN A 874 -9.22 -19.32 7.39
C ASN A 874 -10.70 -19.35 7.79
N SER A 875 -11.57 -19.08 6.83
CA SER A 875 -13.03 -19.09 6.99
C SER A 875 -13.56 -20.46 7.43
N THR A 876 -12.94 -21.55 6.98
CA THR A 876 -13.30 -22.93 7.37
C THR A 876 -13.00 -23.21 8.84
N LEU A 877 -12.04 -22.51 9.44
CA LEU A 877 -11.73 -22.59 10.87
C LEU A 877 -12.56 -21.61 11.72
N GLY A 878 -13.53 -20.93 11.10
CA GLY A 878 -14.44 -19.99 11.77
C GLY A 878 -13.74 -18.74 12.30
N TYR A 879 -12.60 -18.35 11.71
CA TYR A 879 -11.82 -17.19 12.14
C TYR A 879 -11.49 -17.20 13.63
N ARG A 880 -11.22 -18.36 14.22
CA ARG A 880 -10.91 -18.48 15.66
C ARG A 880 -9.52 -17.94 16.01
N VAL A 881 -9.34 -17.62 17.29
CA VAL A 881 -8.02 -17.33 17.86
C VAL A 881 -7.42 -18.63 18.39
N TYR A 882 -6.29 -19.04 17.85
CA TYR A 882 -5.60 -20.30 18.18
C TYR A 882 -4.36 -20.07 19.04
N ASN A 883 -3.99 -21.10 19.81
CA ASN A 883 -2.63 -21.26 20.31
C ASN A 883 -1.69 -21.68 19.16
N TRP A 884 -0.74 -20.82 18.81
CA TRP A 884 0.22 -21.06 17.72
C TRP A 884 1.67 -21.30 18.16
N GLY A 885 1.91 -21.64 19.43
CA GLY A 885 3.22 -22.03 19.93
C GLY A 885 3.75 -21.11 21.04
N ASN A 886 5.07 -20.98 21.16
CA ASN A 886 5.73 -20.43 22.34
C ASN A 886 6.13 -18.94 22.23
N GLY A 887 5.55 -18.18 21.32
CA GLY A 887 5.85 -16.76 21.19
C GLY A 887 7.12 -16.45 20.43
N THR A 888 7.59 -17.39 19.59
CA THR A 888 8.75 -17.19 18.72
C THR A 888 8.36 -16.83 17.29
N ASN A 889 7.08 -16.96 16.93
CA ASN A 889 6.60 -16.62 15.60
C ASN A 889 6.17 -15.16 15.51
N THR A 890 7.15 -14.27 15.35
CA THR A 890 6.88 -12.85 15.13
C THR A 890 6.46 -12.55 13.70
N SER A 891 6.76 -13.42 12.73
CA SER A 891 6.57 -13.15 11.31
C SER A 891 5.12 -13.28 10.81
N ASP A 892 4.28 -14.07 11.48
CA ASP A 892 2.88 -14.24 11.09
C ASP A 892 2.04 -13.02 11.50
N THR A 893 1.46 -12.33 10.51
CA THR A 893 0.48 -11.24 10.70
C THR A 893 -0.65 -11.55 11.69
N GLY A 894 -1.06 -12.81 11.87
CA GLY A 894 -2.08 -13.19 12.85
C GLY A 894 -1.60 -13.26 14.29
N CYS A 895 -0.29 -13.32 14.53
CA CYS A 895 0.29 -13.21 15.88
C CYS A 895 0.45 -11.76 16.33
N LYS A 896 0.38 -10.80 15.40
CA LYS A 896 0.63 -9.37 15.65
C LYS A 896 -0.65 -8.64 16.04
N TYR A 897 -0.86 -8.42 17.33
CA TYR A 897 -2.04 -7.73 17.84
C TYR A 897 -1.77 -6.25 18.09
N ARG A 898 -2.72 -5.39 17.72
CA ARG A 898 -2.82 -4.01 18.19
C ARG A 898 -3.72 -3.98 19.42
N VAL A 899 -3.30 -3.25 20.45
CA VAL A 899 -4.05 -3.04 21.71
C VAL A 899 -4.49 -1.58 21.77
N GLU A 900 -5.75 -1.32 21.46
CA GLU A 900 -6.28 0.03 21.25
C GLU A 900 -7.17 0.45 22.41
N LEU A 901 -6.87 1.56 23.09
CA LEU A 901 -7.67 2.05 24.22
C LEU A 901 -9.02 2.60 23.72
N VAL A 902 -10.12 2.16 24.33
CA VAL A 902 -11.48 2.51 23.89
C VAL A 902 -12.36 3.13 24.96
N ASP A 903 -11.98 3.02 26.24
CA ASP A 903 -12.77 3.55 27.35
C ASP A 903 -11.92 3.71 28.62
N ILE A 904 -12.19 4.73 29.43
CA ILE A 904 -11.55 4.95 30.75
C ILE A 904 -12.64 5.30 31.77
N VAL A 905 -12.66 4.57 32.89
CA VAL A 905 -13.60 4.81 34.00
C VAL A 905 -12.78 5.11 35.27
N THR A 906 -12.80 6.34 35.80
CA THR A 906 -12.05 6.80 37.01
C THR A 906 -12.99 7.15 38.19
N THR A 907 -12.52 6.96 39.43
CA THR A 907 -13.16 7.46 40.68
C THR A 907 -12.22 8.42 41.43
N GLU A 908 -12.36 9.74 41.28
CA GLU A 908 -11.72 10.78 42.15
C GLU A 908 -12.80 11.59 42.89
N ILE A 909 -12.53 12.12 44.09
CA ILE A 909 -13.49 12.87 44.94
C ILE A 909 -12.91 14.25 45.35
N SER A 910 -13.62 15.33 45.04
CA SER A 910 -13.36 16.74 45.43
C SER A 910 -14.66 17.43 45.91
N GLY A 911 -14.61 18.69 46.35
CA GLY A 911 -15.84 19.46 46.68
C GLY A 911 -16.80 19.61 45.49
N LEU A 912 -16.27 19.65 44.26
CA LEU A 912 -17.07 19.55 43.02
C LEU A 912 -17.74 18.18 42.89
N ASN A 913 -17.14 17.13 43.42
CA ASN A 913 -17.72 15.79 43.43
C ASN A 913 -18.80 15.64 44.50
N VAL A 914 -18.73 16.37 45.62
CA VAL A 914 -19.84 16.43 46.58
C VAL A 914 -21.05 17.12 45.95
N GLU A 915 -20.88 18.29 45.33
CA GLU A 915 -21.97 18.97 44.61
C GLU A 915 -22.52 18.14 43.46
N LYS A 916 -21.63 17.54 42.65
CA LYS A 916 -22.03 16.63 41.58
C LYS A 916 -22.79 15.44 42.14
N ARG A 917 -22.35 14.86 43.25
CA ARG A 917 -23.00 13.71 43.87
C ARG A 917 -24.37 14.09 44.45
N ILE A 918 -24.52 15.26 45.06
CA ILE A 918 -25.82 15.77 45.49
C ILE A 918 -26.75 15.93 44.28
N ALA A 919 -26.26 16.55 43.19
CA ALA A 919 -27.05 16.73 41.97
C ALA A 919 -27.46 15.38 41.33
N GLU A 920 -26.55 14.40 41.29
CA GLU A 920 -26.83 13.04 40.84
C GLU A 920 -27.90 12.34 41.70
N VAL A 921 -27.82 12.49 43.03
CA VAL A 921 -28.81 11.91 43.94
C VAL A 921 -30.16 12.64 43.83
N GLU A 922 -30.19 13.95 43.61
CA GLU A 922 -31.42 14.71 43.37
C GLU A 922 -32.07 14.37 42.03
N GLU A 923 -31.27 14.22 40.97
CA GLU A 923 -31.73 13.75 39.66
C GLU A 923 -32.25 12.32 39.77
N ALA A 924 -31.51 11.42 40.42
CA ALA A 924 -31.97 10.07 40.69
C ALA A 924 -33.26 10.07 41.52
N LEU A 925 -33.34 10.88 42.57
CA LEU A 925 -34.54 11.05 43.40
C LEU A 925 -35.75 11.50 42.57
N ALA A 926 -35.56 12.34 41.56
CA ALA A 926 -36.60 12.79 40.64
C ALA A 926 -37.11 11.69 39.70
N THR A 927 -36.36 10.60 39.50
CA THR A 927 -36.79 9.43 38.72
C THR A 927 -37.59 8.42 39.55
N PHE A 928 -37.57 8.50 40.88
CA PHE A 928 -38.40 7.62 41.70
C PHE A 928 -39.84 8.10 41.71
N ASP A 929 -40.77 7.22 41.40
CA ASP A 929 -42.18 7.50 41.55
C ASP A 929 -42.53 7.48 43.05
N ILE A 930 -42.73 8.69 43.60
CA ILE A 930 -43.02 8.92 45.01
C ILE A 930 -44.54 8.96 45.22
N SER A 931 -45.05 8.04 46.03
CA SER A 931 -46.49 7.92 46.34
C SER A 931 -46.67 7.19 47.67
N GLU A 932 -47.82 7.34 48.32
CA GLU A 932 -48.23 6.54 49.48
C GLU A 932 -48.69 5.11 49.08
N GLU A 933 -48.77 4.82 47.77
CA GLU A 933 -49.14 3.51 47.24
C GLU A 933 -48.05 2.44 47.43
N LEU A 934 -48.45 1.17 47.56
CA LEU A 934 -47.52 0.04 47.66
C LEU A 934 -46.68 -0.11 46.39
N GLY A 935 -45.39 -0.37 46.56
CA GLY A 935 -44.44 -0.52 45.44
C GLY A 935 -43.94 0.82 44.88
N TYR A 936 -44.34 1.94 45.47
CA TYR A 936 -43.79 3.28 45.25
C TYR A 936 -42.95 3.71 46.46
N TYR A 937 -42.10 4.72 46.27
CA TYR A 937 -41.26 5.24 47.35
C TYR A 937 -42.02 6.28 48.19
N SER A 938 -41.85 6.22 49.51
CA SER A 938 -42.55 7.02 50.50
C SER A 938 -42.20 8.50 50.38
N PRO A 939 -43.21 9.40 50.33
CA PRO A 939 -43.00 10.84 50.40
C PRO A 939 -42.25 11.28 51.66
N ALA A 940 -42.49 10.60 52.79
CA ALA A 940 -41.85 10.90 54.07
C ALA A 940 -40.34 10.58 54.04
N GLU A 941 -39.96 9.42 53.51
CA GLU A 941 -38.54 9.02 53.40
C GLU A 941 -37.81 9.84 52.33
N ALA A 942 -38.48 10.18 51.21
CA ALA A 942 -37.92 11.10 50.22
C ALA A 942 -37.64 12.49 50.80
N THR A 943 -38.49 12.95 51.72
CA THR A 943 -38.31 14.23 52.43
C THR A 943 -37.12 14.17 53.38
N LYS A 944 -36.91 13.06 54.10
CA LYS A 944 -35.74 12.88 54.96
C LYS A 944 -34.44 12.91 54.15
N LEU A 945 -34.40 12.22 53.01
CA LEU A 945 -33.25 12.25 52.11
C LEU A 945 -32.95 13.68 51.64
N LYS A 946 -33.97 14.41 51.16
CA LYS A 946 -33.81 15.83 50.76
C LYS A 946 -33.26 16.70 51.89
N ASN A 947 -33.73 16.51 53.12
CA ASN A 947 -33.22 17.26 54.27
C ASN A 947 -31.75 16.94 54.58
N THR A 948 -31.33 15.68 54.44
CA THR A 948 -29.93 15.29 54.60
C THR A 948 -29.05 15.91 53.50
N LEU A 949 -29.48 15.85 52.24
CA LEU A 949 -28.77 16.47 51.12
C LEU A 949 -28.61 17.99 51.31
N ASN A 950 -29.67 18.67 51.72
CA ASN A 950 -29.63 20.10 52.03
C ASN A 950 -28.69 20.41 53.19
N SER A 951 -28.68 19.60 54.25
CA SER A 951 -27.77 19.79 55.39
C SER A 951 -26.29 19.63 54.99
N ILE A 952 -26.00 18.71 54.07
CA ILE A 952 -24.64 18.50 53.55
C ILE A 952 -24.23 19.63 52.60
N ARG A 953 -25.17 20.12 51.78
CA ARG A 953 -24.96 21.30 50.93
C ARG A 953 -24.69 22.55 51.78
N ASP A 954 -25.41 22.72 52.90
CA ASP A 954 -25.15 23.80 53.85
C ASP A 954 -23.78 23.65 54.53
N ALA A 955 -23.37 22.44 54.90
CA ALA A 955 -22.03 22.20 55.44
C ALA A 955 -20.93 22.53 54.43
N LEU A 956 -21.13 22.17 53.15
CA LEU A 956 -20.21 22.47 52.06
C LEU A 956 -20.08 23.98 51.81
N ASN A 957 -21.21 24.71 51.78
CA ASN A 957 -21.25 26.17 51.65
C ASN A 957 -20.58 26.89 52.83
N ASN A 958 -20.54 26.26 54.01
CA ASN A 958 -19.84 26.76 55.20
C ASN A 958 -18.36 26.35 55.27
N GLY A 959 -17.79 25.82 54.18
CA GLY A 959 -16.35 25.60 54.03
C GLY A 959 -15.83 24.29 54.61
N ALA A 960 -16.69 23.29 54.85
CA ALA A 960 -16.25 22.00 55.33
C ALA A 960 -15.48 21.21 54.24
N THR A 961 -14.42 20.52 54.65
CA THR A 961 -13.43 19.89 53.73
C THR A 961 -13.45 18.36 53.73
N ASP A 962 -14.30 17.75 54.56
CA ASP A 962 -14.39 16.29 54.72
C ASP A 962 -15.24 15.67 53.60
N TYR A 963 -14.83 15.88 52.35
CA TYR A 963 -15.60 15.56 51.16
C TYR A 963 -15.92 14.05 51.05
N ALA A 964 -15.03 13.18 51.53
CA ALA A 964 -15.25 11.74 51.55
C ALA A 964 -16.36 11.34 52.54
N ASP A 965 -16.39 11.94 53.73
CA ASP A 965 -17.42 11.68 54.74
C ASP A 965 -18.78 12.26 54.32
N MET A 966 -18.76 13.38 53.61
CA MET A 966 -19.96 13.95 52.99
C MET A 966 -20.52 13.06 51.89
N ILE A 967 -19.69 12.56 50.97
CA ILE A 967 -20.13 11.59 49.96
C ILE A 967 -20.63 10.32 50.64
N THR A 968 -19.93 9.82 51.66
CA THR A 968 -20.38 8.66 52.44
C THR A 968 -21.74 8.92 53.08
N SER A 969 -21.97 10.09 53.67
CA SER A 969 -23.26 10.46 54.28
C SER A 969 -24.38 10.61 53.24
N ILE A 970 -24.08 11.16 52.06
CA ILE A 970 -25.00 11.22 50.91
C ILE A 970 -25.38 9.82 50.46
N ASP A 971 -24.37 8.95 50.29
CA ASP A 971 -24.55 7.59 49.82
C ASP A 971 -25.26 6.71 50.84
N GLU A 972 -24.98 6.86 52.14
CA GLU A 972 -25.68 6.19 53.23
C GLU A 972 -27.15 6.63 53.29
N ALA A 973 -27.42 7.93 53.22
CA ALA A 973 -28.80 8.44 53.23
C ALA A 973 -29.58 8.01 51.99
N PHE A 974 -28.94 8.02 50.82
CA PHE A 974 -29.57 7.56 49.57
C PHE A 974 -29.75 6.04 49.56
N THR A 975 -28.80 5.29 50.12
CA THR A 975 -28.91 3.83 50.29
C THR A 975 -30.05 3.50 51.25
N TYR A 976 -30.14 4.20 52.39
CA TYR A 976 -31.25 4.07 53.33
C TYR A 976 -32.60 4.33 52.63
N PHE A 977 -32.70 5.40 51.83
CA PHE A 977 -33.90 5.69 51.05
C PHE A 977 -34.24 4.59 50.04
N LYS A 978 -33.26 4.07 49.29
CA LYS A 978 -33.49 2.97 48.32
C LYS A 978 -33.93 1.67 48.99
N GLU A 979 -33.39 1.37 50.17
CA GLU A 979 -33.64 0.12 50.90
C GLU A 979 -34.90 0.16 51.76
N ASN A 980 -35.20 1.31 52.37
CA ASN A 980 -36.26 1.45 53.38
C ASN A 980 -37.38 2.40 52.94
N GLY A 981 -37.20 3.12 51.84
CA GLY A 981 -38.17 4.08 51.33
C GLY A 981 -39.30 3.44 50.53
N LEU A 982 -39.23 2.17 50.14
CA LEU A 982 -40.29 1.51 49.39
C LEU A 982 -41.49 1.18 50.31
N ASN A 983 -42.70 1.54 49.89
CA ASN A 983 -43.90 1.17 50.62
C ASN A 983 -44.19 -0.33 50.48
N MET A 984 -43.94 -1.07 51.56
CA MET A 984 -44.12 -2.52 51.63
C MET A 984 -45.52 -2.91 52.13
N PRO A 985 -46.09 -4.04 51.70
CA PRO A 985 -47.32 -4.56 52.29
C PRO A 985 -47.16 -4.76 53.81
N LYS A 986 -48.13 -4.30 54.59
CA LYS A 986 -48.18 -4.58 56.04
C LYS A 986 -48.32 -6.09 56.27
N VAL A 987 -47.51 -6.60 57.19
CA VAL A 987 -47.54 -8.01 57.62
C VAL A 987 -48.66 -8.23 58.63
N SER A 988 -49.35 -9.37 58.52
CA SER A 988 -50.39 -9.77 59.47
C SER A 988 -49.78 -10.38 60.72
N THR A 989 -50.39 -10.11 61.87
CA THR A 989 -50.05 -10.68 63.17
C THR A 989 -51.26 -11.45 63.73
N ALA A 990 -51.14 -11.98 64.95
CA ALA A 990 -52.29 -12.55 65.65
C ALA A 990 -53.42 -11.51 65.88
N ASP A 991 -53.07 -10.23 66.01
CA ASP A 991 -53.99 -9.16 66.41
C ASP A 991 -54.48 -8.30 65.23
N SER A 992 -53.89 -8.46 64.04
CA SER A 992 -54.23 -7.66 62.85
C SER A 992 -54.05 -8.47 61.58
N ILE A 993 -55.09 -8.55 60.75
CA ILE A 993 -55.06 -9.26 59.47
C ILE A 993 -55.16 -8.24 58.33
N PHE A 994 -54.12 -8.17 57.52
CA PHE A 994 -54.07 -7.37 56.30
C PHE A 994 -54.18 -8.29 55.09
N ILE A 995 -55.15 -8.00 54.23
CA ILE A 995 -55.52 -8.87 53.11
C ILE A 995 -55.14 -8.19 51.79
N TYR A 996 -54.44 -8.94 50.94
CA TYR A 996 -53.96 -8.46 49.66
C TYR A 996 -54.42 -9.35 48.51
N SER A 997 -54.55 -8.72 47.34
CA SER A 997 -54.56 -9.42 46.06
C SER A 997 -53.24 -9.17 45.36
N MET A 998 -52.70 -10.21 44.73
CA MET A 998 -51.50 -10.14 43.90
C MET A 998 -51.85 -10.50 42.47
N ASN A 999 -51.49 -9.66 41.51
CA ASN A 999 -51.65 -9.94 40.09
C ASN A 999 -50.42 -9.50 39.31
N THR A 1000 -50.32 -9.92 38.05
CA THR A 1000 -49.29 -9.45 37.11
C THR A 1000 -49.94 -8.58 36.02
N PRO A 1001 -50.29 -7.30 36.28
CA PRO A 1001 -50.98 -6.44 35.32
C PRO A 1001 -50.34 -6.42 33.92
N LEU A 1002 -49.01 -6.48 33.88
CA LEU A 1002 -48.18 -6.41 32.68
C LEU A 1002 -48.07 -7.76 31.92
N ARG A 1003 -48.59 -8.84 32.51
CA ARG A 1003 -48.65 -10.20 31.95
C ARG A 1003 -50.09 -10.71 32.03
N ASP A 1004 -50.89 -10.26 31.06
CA ASP A 1004 -52.30 -10.64 30.89
C ASP A 1004 -53.20 -10.38 32.12
N SER A 1005 -52.74 -9.53 33.07
CA SER A 1005 -53.48 -9.10 34.28
C SER A 1005 -54.07 -10.22 35.12
N LYS A 1006 -53.37 -11.36 35.22
CA LYS A 1006 -53.85 -12.51 35.98
C LYS A 1006 -53.49 -12.43 37.47
N TYR A 1007 -54.40 -12.89 38.33
CA TYR A 1007 -54.25 -12.95 39.78
C TYR A 1007 -53.62 -14.27 40.22
N LEU A 1008 -52.70 -14.19 41.17
CA LEU A 1008 -52.06 -15.34 41.78
C LEU A 1008 -53.09 -16.22 42.50
N THR A 1009 -53.14 -17.51 42.15
CA THR A 1009 -54.12 -18.48 42.64
C THR A 1009 -53.46 -19.83 42.95
N SER A 1010 -53.86 -20.48 44.04
CA SER A 1010 -53.57 -21.86 44.42
C SER A 1010 -54.79 -22.77 44.22
N GLN A 1011 -54.56 -24.03 43.88
CA GLN A 1011 -55.61 -25.06 43.82
C GLN A 1011 -55.68 -25.93 45.09
N GLY A 1012 -54.95 -25.55 46.15
CA GLY A 1012 -54.88 -26.28 47.42
C GLY A 1012 -53.47 -26.78 47.73
N VAL A 1013 -53.26 -27.26 48.95
CA VAL A 1013 -51.96 -27.80 49.43
C VAL A 1013 -51.37 -28.81 48.44
N GLY A 1014 -50.09 -28.64 48.10
CA GLY A 1014 -49.36 -29.52 47.17
C GLY A 1014 -49.60 -29.22 45.69
N SER A 1015 -50.54 -28.34 45.37
CA SER A 1015 -50.84 -27.96 43.98
C SER A 1015 -49.96 -26.81 43.50
N GLY A 1016 -49.70 -26.79 42.19
CA GLY A 1016 -48.97 -25.71 41.54
C GLY A 1016 -49.78 -24.42 41.44
N LEU A 1017 -49.12 -23.29 41.65
CA LEU A 1017 -49.67 -21.95 41.53
C LEU A 1017 -49.90 -21.59 40.06
N MET A 1018 -50.95 -20.81 39.81
CA MET A 1018 -51.27 -20.28 38.48
C MET A 1018 -51.93 -18.90 38.55
N GLY A 1019 -51.83 -18.16 37.46
CA GLY A 1019 -52.53 -16.90 37.23
C GLY A 1019 -53.93 -17.16 36.67
N THR A 1020 -54.95 -16.54 37.26
CA THR A 1020 -56.33 -16.63 36.76
C THR A 1020 -56.91 -15.24 36.50
N THR A 1021 -57.82 -15.13 35.53
CA THR A 1021 -58.56 -13.89 35.30
C THR A 1021 -59.59 -13.74 36.41
N ALA A 1022 -59.78 -12.53 36.94
CA ALA A 1022 -60.75 -12.27 38.01
C ALA A 1022 -62.19 -12.59 37.56
N SER A 1023 -62.65 -13.81 37.84
CA SER A 1023 -64.06 -14.18 37.79
C SER A 1023 -64.33 -15.27 38.84
N GLY A 1024 -64.99 -14.90 39.94
CA GLY A 1024 -65.44 -15.81 41.00
C GLY A 1024 -64.43 -16.08 42.12
N ASN A 1025 -64.72 -17.09 42.96
CA ASN A 1025 -64.01 -17.54 44.18
C ASN A 1025 -62.50 -17.85 44.02
N TYR A 1026 -61.91 -17.59 42.85
CA TYR A 1026 -60.55 -17.97 42.49
C TYR A 1026 -59.53 -16.82 42.53
N SER A 1027 -59.91 -15.54 42.71
CA SER A 1027 -58.91 -14.51 43.09
C SER A 1027 -58.55 -14.67 44.56
N GLN A 1028 -57.64 -15.61 44.84
CA GLN A 1028 -57.29 -15.92 46.22
C GLN A 1028 -56.67 -14.73 46.91
N LYS A 1029 -57.03 -14.60 48.19
CA LYS A 1029 -56.61 -13.52 49.06
C LYS A 1029 -55.43 -14.00 49.87
N TRP A 1030 -54.44 -13.13 49.99
CA TRP A 1030 -53.15 -13.48 50.57
C TRP A 1030 -52.87 -12.59 51.78
N LYS A 1031 -52.28 -13.16 52.83
CA LYS A 1031 -51.65 -12.41 53.92
C LYS A 1031 -50.15 -12.72 53.93
N PHE A 1032 -49.36 -11.74 54.35
CA PHE A 1032 -47.93 -11.88 54.56
C PHE A 1032 -47.66 -12.03 56.06
N LEU A 1033 -46.85 -13.01 56.46
CA LEU A 1033 -46.36 -13.15 57.84
C LEU A 1033 -44.85 -12.96 57.86
N LEU A 1034 -44.34 -12.13 58.76
CA LEU A 1034 -42.90 -11.90 58.89
C LEU A 1034 -42.25 -13.08 59.63
N ARG A 1035 -41.14 -13.58 59.09
CA ARG A 1035 -40.31 -14.63 59.69
C ARG A 1035 -39.14 -14.01 60.46
N ASN A 1036 -38.54 -14.81 61.35
CA ASN A 1036 -37.39 -14.38 62.16
C ASN A 1036 -36.14 -14.04 61.33
N ASP A 1037 -36.01 -14.60 60.12
CA ASP A 1037 -34.92 -14.33 59.18
C ASP A 1037 -35.16 -13.08 58.31
N GLY A 1038 -36.26 -12.34 58.54
CA GLY A 1038 -36.63 -11.15 57.79
C GLY A 1038 -37.38 -11.43 56.49
N THR A 1039 -37.54 -12.70 56.09
CA THR A 1039 -38.33 -13.08 54.92
C THR A 1039 -39.82 -13.26 55.26
N LEU A 1040 -40.68 -13.44 54.25
CA LEU A 1040 -42.13 -13.47 54.38
C LEU A 1040 -42.70 -14.84 54.04
N ASP A 1041 -43.59 -15.35 54.90
CA ASP A 1041 -44.53 -16.39 54.50
C ASP A 1041 -45.69 -15.74 53.73
N ILE A 1042 -45.95 -16.22 52.51
CA ILE A 1042 -47.12 -15.85 51.71
C ILE A 1042 -48.19 -16.91 51.94
N VAL A 1043 -49.27 -16.54 52.64
CA VAL A 1043 -50.28 -17.48 53.10
C VAL A 1043 -51.62 -17.20 52.42
N ASN A 1044 -52.21 -18.24 51.83
CA ASN A 1044 -53.54 -18.20 51.27
C ASN A 1044 -54.59 -18.14 52.39
N ILE A 1045 -55.49 -17.16 52.35
CA ILE A 1045 -56.55 -16.99 53.35
C ILE A 1045 -57.59 -18.12 53.28
N ALA A 1046 -57.84 -18.67 52.09
CA ALA A 1046 -58.93 -19.63 51.88
C ALA A 1046 -58.66 -20.98 52.56
N ASP A 1047 -57.41 -21.45 52.58
CA ASP A 1047 -57.04 -22.78 53.06
C ASP A 1047 -55.83 -22.79 54.02
N ASN A 1048 -55.27 -21.61 54.36
CA ASN A 1048 -54.04 -21.44 55.16
C ASN A 1048 -52.79 -22.13 54.58
N SER A 1049 -52.78 -22.44 53.27
CA SER A 1049 -51.59 -22.97 52.61
C SER A 1049 -50.51 -21.90 52.39
N TYR A 1050 -49.25 -22.31 52.47
CA TYR A 1050 -48.07 -21.46 52.32
C TYR A 1050 -47.50 -21.60 50.90
N VAL A 1051 -47.08 -20.51 50.25
CA VAL A 1051 -46.34 -20.59 48.98
C VAL A 1051 -44.91 -21.07 49.22
N SER A 1052 -44.48 -22.17 48.60
CA SER A 1052 -43.19 -22.81 48.86
C SER A 1052 -42.11 -22.39 47.85
N PRO A 1053 -40.94 -21.88 48.29
CA PRO A 1053 -39.85 -21.49 47.38
C PRO A 1053 -38.96 -22.65 46.92
N SER A 1054 -39.25 -23.90 47.28
CA SER A 1054 -38.38 -25.05 47.01
C SER A 1054 -38.44 -25.60 45.57
N ALA A 1055 -39.23 -24.98 44.69
CA ALA A 1055 -39.29 -25.37 43.28
C ALA A 1055 -37.93 -25.17 42.60
N ALA A 1056 -37.44 -26.17 41.88
CA ALA A 1056 -36.21 -26.04 41.07
C ALA A 1056 -36.41 -25.03 39.93
N HIS A 1057 -35.31 -24.50 39.38
CA HIS A 1057 -35.37 -23.60 38.23
C HIS A 1057 -36.19 -24.21 37.07
N ASN A 1058 -37.06 -23.40 36.47
CA ASN A 1058 -38.04 -23.75 35.44
C ASN A 1058 -39.09 -24.80 35.85
N THR A 1059 -39.38 -24.94 37.15
CA THR A 1059 -40.48 -25.79 37.64
C THR A 1059 -41.58 -24.97 38.31
N GLN A 1060 -42.80 -25.50 38.31
CA GLN A 1060 -43.97 -24.82 38.87
C GLN A 1060 -43.86 -24.71 40.40
N VAL A 1061 -44.11 -23.51 40.92
CA VAL A 1061 -44.13 -23.23 42.35
C VAL A 1061 -45.39 -23.82 42.97
N THR A 1062 -45.27 -24.53 44.08
CA THR A 1062 -46.40 -25.20 44.75
C THR A 1062 -46.68 -24.61 46.13
N THR A 1063 -47.83 -24.96 46.72
CA THR A 1063 -48.13 -24.61 48.11
C THR A 1063 -47.89 -25.77 49.09
N SER A 1064 -47.68 -25.48 50.37
CA SER A 1064 -47.47 -26.44 51.46
C SER A 1064 -48.45 -26.22 52.63
N ALA A 1065 -48.78 -27.28 53.37
CA ALA A 1065 -49.63 -27.19 54.56
C ALA A 1065 -48.91 -26.57 55.77
N THR A 1066 -47.59 -26.65 55.79
CA THR A 1066 -46.73 -26.09 56.84
C THR A 1066 -45.85 -24.99 56.27
N SER A 1067 -45.42 -24.07 57.13
CA SER A 1067 -44.46 -23.02 56.79
C SER A 1067 -43.18 -23.63 56.17
N PRO A 1068 -42.74 -23.17 54.99
CA PRO A 1068 -41.56 -23.70 54.31
C PRO A 1068 -40.25 -23.34 55.05
N GLY A 1069 -39.17 -24.05 54.71
CA GLY A 1069 -37.85 -23.85 55.33
C GLY A 1069 -37.20 -22.50 54.98
N ALA A 1070 -37.58 -21.90 53.84
CA ALA A 1070 -37.18 -20.56 53.42
C ALA A 1070 -38.44 -19.72 53.13
N GLY A 1071 -38.37 -18.41 53.36
CA GLY A 1071 -39.45 -17.47 53.04
C GLY A 1071 -39.13 -16.56 51.85
N TRP A 1072 -40.12 -15.77 51.43
CA TRP A 1072 -40.05 -14.89 50.27
C TRP A 1072 -39.62 -13.47 50.61
N THR A 1073 -38.92 -12.82 49.69
CA THR A 1073 -38.56 -11.41 49.72
C THR A 1073 -39.28 -10.69 48.60
N LEU A 1074 -39.91 -9.56 48.92
CA LEU A 1074 -40.46 -8.63 47.93
C LEU A 1074 -39.39 -7.57 47.62
N LYS A 1075 -39.09 -7.37 46.34
CA LYS A 1075 -38.17 -6.32 45.87
C LYS A 1075 -38.89 -5.45 44.84
N PRO A 1076 -38.53 -4.18 44.66
CA PRO A 1076 -39.10 -3.36 43.59
C PRO A 1076 -38.75 -3.95 42.22
N ALA A 1077 -39.71 -3.95 41.29
CA ALA A 1077 -39.44 -4.26 39.89
C ALA A 1077 -38.81 -3.05 39.18
N ASN A 1078 -38.35 -3.23 37.93
CA ASN A 1078 -37.89 -2.12 37.07
C ASN A 1078 -39.03 -1.21 36.56
N GLU A 1079 -40.22 -1.33 37.16
CA GLU A 1079 -41.42 -0.56 36.85
C GLU A 1079 -42.10 -0.26 38.19
N SER A 1080 -42.28 1.02 38.50
CA SER A 1080 -42.76 1.46 39.81
C SER A 1080 -44.18 0.97 40.09
N GLY A 1081 -44.48 0.69 41.35
CA GLY A 1081 -45.76 0.12 41.77
C GLY A 1081 -45.85 -1.41 41.58
N TYR A 1082 -44.76 -2.06 41.17
CA TYR A 1082 -44.66 -3.52 41.02
C TYR A 1082 -43.51 -4.09 41.85
N PHE A 1083 -43.70 -5.34 42.29
CA PHE A 1083 -42.74 -6.12 43.05
C PHE A 1083 -42.29 -7.34 42.24
N ILE A 1084 -41.03 -7.72 42.38
CA ILE A 1084 -40.57 -9.09 42.10
C ILE A 1084 -40.55 -9.87 43.42
N ILE A 1085 -40.89 -11.16 43.37
CA ILE A 1085 -41.02 -12.02 44.55
C ILE A 1085 -39.97 -13.13 44.45
N THR A 1086 -38.99 -13.12 45.34
CA THR A 1086 -37.78 -13.97 45.25
C THR A 1086 -37.45 -14.69 46.56
N SER A 1087 -36.78 -15.83 46.51
CA SER A 1087 -36.25 -16.57 47.68
C SER A 1087 -35.05 -17.42 47.27
N GLY A 1088 -33.82 -16.99 47.58
CA GLY A 1088 -32.61 -17.68 47.11
C GLY A 1088 -32.55 -17.74 45.59
N GLU A 1089 -32.42 -18.95 45.02
CA GLU A 1089 -32.47 -19.22 43.57
C GLU A 1089 -33.91 -19.29 43.02
N ALA A 1090 -34.92 -18.87 43.80
CA ALA A 1090 -36.31 -18.85 43.40
C ALA A 1090 -36.84 -17.45 43.07
N GLN A 1091 -37.52 -17.31 41.92
CA GLN A 1091 -38.22 -16.09 41.51
C GLN A 1091 -39.58 -16.48 40.94
N LEU A 1092 -40.67 -15.92 41.49
CA LEU A 1092 -42.00 -16.14 40.94
C LEU A 1092 -42.09 -15.48 39.55
N ASN A 1093 -42.37 -16.26 38.52
CA ASN A 1093 -42.68 -15.76 37.19
C ASN A 1093 -43.99 -16.40 36.69
N GLN A 1094 -44.97 -15.57 36.37
CA GLN A 1094 -46.16 -16.03 35.68
C GLN A 1094 -45.86 -16.22 34.18
N THR A 1095 -45.94 -17.48 33.76
CA THR A 1095 -45.83 -17.82 32.34
C THR A 1095 -46.95 -17.18 31.51
N ASN A 1096 -46.72 -17.03 30.20
CA ASN A 1096 -47.74 -16.50 29.29
C ASN A 1096 -48.91 -17.49 29.07
N GLY A 1097 -49.96 -17.06 28.37
CA GLY A 1097 -51.13 -17.90 28.12
C GLY A 1097 -50.84 -19.21 27.38
N GLY A 1098 -49.79 -19.26 26.55
CA GLY A 1098 -49.36 -20.48 25.86
C GLY A 1098 -48.87 -21.59 26.80
N LEU A 1099 -48.46 -21.23 28.02
CA LEU A 1099 -48.00 -22.15 29.07
C LEU A 1099 -49.02 -22.30 30.22
N GLY A 1100 -50.24 -21.80 30.03
CA GLY A 1100 -51.36 -21.95 30.96
C GLY A 1100 -51.27 -21.07 32.20
N TYR A 1101 -50.56 -19.95 32.14
CA TYR A 1101 -50.43 -18.97 33.24
C TYR A 1101 -49.85 -19.53 34.54
N LYS A 1102 -49.16 -20.66 34.49
CA LYS A 1102 -48.55 -21.26 35.68
C LYS A 1102 -47.46 -20.36 36.25
N ILE A 1103 -47.26 -20.41 37.56
CA ILE A 1103 -46.22 -19.65 38.25
C ILE A 1103 -45.01 -20.55 38.44
N TYR A 1104 -43.91 -20.21 37.80
CA TYR A 1104 -42.68 -21.00 37.80
C TYR A 1104 -41.63 -20.32 38.66
N ASN A 1105 -40.70 -21.12 39.18
CA ASN A 1105 -39.41 -20.59 39.60
C ASN A 1105 -38.59 -20.27 38.34
N TRP A 1106 -38.32 -19.00 38.08
CA TRP A 1106 -37.54 -18.55 36.93
C TRP A 1106 -36.08 -18.18 37.24
N GLY A 1107 -35.58 -18.50 38.44
CA GLY A 1107 -34.18 -18.28 38.84
C GLY A 1107 -34.03 -17.35 40.02
N ASP A 1108 -32.86 -16.74 40.14
CA ASP A 1108 -32.35 -16.07 41.34
C ASP A 1108 -32.80 -14.60 41.51
N GLY A 1109 -33.77 -14.14 40.71
CA GLY A 1109 -34.26 -12.76 40.77
C GLY A 1109 -33.54 -11.77 39.84
N THR A 1110 -32.65 -12.24 38.97
CA THR A 1110 -31.96 -11.41 37.95
C THR A 1110 -32.86 -11.02 36.77
N ASN A 1111 -33.94 -11.76 36.51
CA ASN A 1111 -34.87 -11.44 35.43
C ASN A 1111 -35.92 -10.40 35.87
N THR A 1112 -35.61 -9.12 35.68
CA THR A 1112 -36.51 -8.01 36.02
C THR A 1112 -37.27 -7.44 34.82
N SER A 1113 -36.90 -7.83 33.59
CA SER A 1113 -37.52 -7.34 32.35
C SER A 1113 -38.78 -8.11 31.94
N ASP A 1114 -38.89 -9.38 32.33
CA ASP A 1114 -40.07 -10.20 32.07
C ASP A 1114 -41.28 -9.66 32.84
N THR A 1115 -42.32 -9.29 32.09
CA THR A 1115 -43.57 -8.77 32.66
C THR A 1115 -44.31 -9.77 33.57
N GLY A 1116 -44.04 -11.07 33.48
CA GLY A 1116 -44.58 -12.12 34.33
C GLY A 1116 -43.92 -12.22 35.71
N CYS A 1117 -42.73 -11.62 35.88
CA CYS A 1117 -42.06 -11.49 37.17
C CYS A 1117 -42.59 -10.31 38.00
N LYS A 1118 -43.38 -9.41 37.40
CA LYS A 1118 -43.80 -8.14 37.98
C LYS A 1118 -45.21 -8.23 38.58
N TYR A 1119 -45.27 -8.35 39.91
CA TYR A 1119 -46.51 -8.47 40.66
C TYR A 1119 -46.94 -7.12 41.24
N LYS A 1120 -48.17 -6.69 40.95
CA LYS A 1120 -48.82 -5.61 41.68
C LYS A 1120 -49.52 -6.19 42.90
N ILE A 1121 -49.24 -5.61 44.08
CA ILE A 1121 -49.84 -6.01 45.35
C ILE A 1121 -50.79 -4.90 45.77
N VAL A 1122 -52.08 -5.23 45.90
CA VAL A 1122 -53.13 -4.27 46.19
C VAL A 1122 -53.83 -4.69 47.48
N ALA A 1123 -53.93 -3.77 48.43
CA ALA A 1123 -54.74 -3.97 49.63
C ALA A 1123 -56.21 -4.12 49.20
N VAL A 1124 -56.89 -5.17 49.67
CA VAL A 1124 -58.29 -5.40 49.31
C VAL A 1124 -59.15 -4.60 50.28
N GLU A 1125 -59.71 -3.48 49.81
CA GLU A 1125 -60.69 -2.71 50.56
C GLU A 1125 -61.93 -3.57 50.87
N SER A 1126 -62.54 -3.29 52.04
CA SER A 1126 -63.62 -4.06 52.65
C SER A 1126 -64.74 -4.51 51.69
N ILE A 1127 -65.31 -5.70 51.99
CA ILE A 1127 -66.40 -6.48 51.37
C ILE A 1127 -67.62 -5.73 50.76
N ALA A 1128 -67.72 -4.40 50.87
CA ALA A 1128 -68.88 -3.60 50.48
C ALA A 1128 -69.08 -3.42 48.96
N THR A 1129 -68.07 -3.62 48.11
CA THR A 1129 -68.11 -3.21 46.68
C THR A 1129 -68.29 -4.37 45.69
N LEU A 1130 -68.61 -5.58 46.16
CA LEU A 1130 -68.63 -6.81 45.35
C LEU A 1130 -69.97 -7.13 44.64
N ILE A 1131 -70.98 -6.23 44.68
CA ILE A 1131 -72.36 -6.55 44.25
C ILE A 1131 -72.77 -5.96 42.88
N GLU A 1132 -72.13 -4.93 42.35
CA GLU A 1132 -72.67 -4.21 41.17
C GLU A 1132 -72.15 -4.66 39.78
N ALA A 1133 -71.13 -5.52 39.70
CA ALA A 1133 -70.53 -5.92 38.41
C ALA A 1133 -70.99 -7.30 37.88
N LEU A 1134 -72.12 -7.81 38.36
CA LEU A 1134 -72.80 -9.02 37.85
C LEU A 1134 -73.94 -8.72 36.85
N ILE A 1135 -74.09 -7.45 36.45
CA ILE A 1135 -75.03 -7.01 35.42
C ILE A 1135 -74.21 -6.47 34.24
N ASP A 1136 -74.51 -7.01 33.06
CA ASP A 1136 -73.91 -6.74 31.74
C ASP A 1136 -72.48 -7.24 31.54
N GLY A 1137 -72.19 -8.17 30.64
CA GLY A 1137 -72.96 -8.56 29.46
C GLY A 1137 -71.96 -8.79 28.33
N ALA A 1138 -71.96 -10.01 27.80
CA ALA A 1138 -71.05 -10.52 26.78
C ALA A 1138 -70.91 -9.64 25.52
N SER A 1139 -69.72 -9.59 24.90
CA SER A 1139 -69.54 -10.05 23.51
C SER A 1139 -68.08 -10.02 23.01
N THR A 1140 -67.70 -11.17 22.47
CA THR A 1140 -66.72 -11.51 21.43
C THR A 1140 -67.11 -10.83 20.09
N GLN A 1141 -66.29 -10.40 19.11
CA GLN A 1141 -65.09 -10.94 18.41
C GLN A 1141 -64.66 -9.90 17.28
N PRO A 1142 -63.66 -10.15 16.40
CA PRO A 1142 -62.76 -9.19 15.74
C PRO A 1142 -63.37 -8.61 14.44
N ALA A 1143 -62.79 -7.61 13.77
CA ALA A 1143 -61.68 -7.72 12.82
C ALA A 1143 -61.77 -6.52 11.81
N TYR A 1144 -60.91 -6.45 10.78
CA TYR A 1144 -61.21 -5.88 9.44
C TYR A 1144 -60.56 -4.49 8.99
N PHE A 1145 -59.94 -4.40 7.78
CA PHE A 1145 -59.37 -3.28 6.97
C PHE A 1145 -60.04 -3.11 5.59
N SER A 1146 -60.44 -1.89 5.21
CA SER A 1146 -61.23 -1.64 3.99
C SER A 1146 -60.44 -1.56 2.66
N ILE A 1147 -60.83 -2.33 1.63
CA ILE A 1147 -60.41 -2.19 0.22
C ILE A 1147 -61.67 -2.03 -0.64
N ASP A 1148 -61.71 -1.01 -1.51
CA ASP A 1148 -62.89 -0.57 -2.28
C ASP A 1148 -64.17 -0.43 -1.44
N GLY A 1149 -64.03 0.06 -0.20
CA GLY A 1149 -65.15 0.31 0.70
C GLY A 1149 -65.63 -0.90 1.51
N ARG A 1150 -64.89 -2.03 1.61
CA ARG A 1150 -65.21 -3.13 2.55
C ARG A 1150 -64.02 -3.71 3.31
N GLN A 1151 -64.22 -3.96 4.61
CA GLN A 1151 -63.21 -4.26 5.65
C GLN A 1151 -62.69 -5.75 5.68
N ILE A 1152 -61.39 -6.04 5.98
CA ILE A 1152 -60.57 -7.31 5.99
C ILE A 1152 -59.46 -7.45 7.11
N PRO A 1153 -59.38 -8.46 8.00
CA PRO A 1153 -58.54 -8.45 9.24
C PRO A 1153 -57.03 -8.75 9.07
N GLN A 1154 -56.18 -8.28 10.01
CA GLN A 1154 -54.72 -8.59 10.17
C GLN A 1154 -54.42 -10.12 10.29
N PRO A 1155 -53.20 -10.71 10.10
CA PRO A 1155 -51.81 -10.17 10.22
C PRO A 1155 -50.67 -10.77 9.30
N GLN A 1156 -49.47 -10.18 9.47
CA GLN A 1156 -48.05 -10.66 9.49
C GLN A 1156 -47.48 -11.86 8.67
N GLN A 1157 -46.30 -11.58 8.09
CA GLN A 1157 -45.27 -12.41 7.41
C GLN A 1157 -45.46 -12.81 5.92
N GLY A 1158 -44.39 -12.63 5.13
CA GLY A 1158 -44.19 -13.31 3.85
C GLY A 1158 -43.57 -12.45 2.74
N VAL A 1159 -42.36 -12.81 2.31
CA VAL A 1159 -41.48 -12.16 1.32
C VAL A 1159 -41.88 -12.46 -0.14
N ASN A 1160 -41.27 -11.73 -1.09
CA ASN A 1160 -40.93 -12.06 -2.51
C ASN A 1160 -41.68 -11.15 -3.53
N ILE A 1161 -41.15 -10.75 -4.69
CA ILE A 1161 -40.49 -11.49 -5.80
C ILE A 1161 -39.67 -10.48 -6.64
N VAL A 1162 -38.43 -10.80 -7.04
CA VAL A 1162 -37.93 -11.31 -8.35
C VAL A 1162 -38.31 -10.49 -9.62
N ARG A 1163 -37.31 -10.35 -10.50
CA ARG A 1163 -37.35 -9.75 -11.84
C ARG A 1163 -37.98 -10.69 -12.86
N GLU A 1164 -38.60 -10.13 -13.91
CA GLU A 1164 -38.26 -10.51 -15.29
C GLU A 1164 -38.82 -9.56 -16.36
N LYS A 1165 -38.10 -9.50 -17.50
CA LYS A 1165 -38.54 -9.00 -18.82
C LYS A 1165 -39.08 -7.56 -18.88
N GLY A 1166 -38.15 -6.64 -18.77
CA GLY A 1166 -38.09 -5.56 -19.74
C GLY A 1166 -38.48 -4.16 -19.28
N ILE A 1167 -39.20 -3.97 -18.17
CA ILE A 1167 -39.36 -2.63 -17.57
C ILE A 1167 -39.29 -2.68 -16.04
N THR A 1168 -38.72 -1.60 -15.54
CA THR A 1168 -38.04 -1.30 -14.28
C THR A 1168 -38.98 -1.11 -13.09
N ARG A 1169 -38.49 -1.38 -11.88
CA ARG A 1169 -38.31 -0.38 -10.80
C ARG A 1169 -37.76 -1.02 -9.53
N LYS A 1170 -36.72 -0.39 -8.97
CA LYS A 1170 -36.41 -0.47 -7.53
C LYS A 1170 -37.56 0.19 -6.79
N VAL A 1171 -38.07 -0.44 -5.74
CA VAL A 1171 -38.68 0.28 -4.63
C VAL A 1171 -37.99 -0.20 -3.36
N LEU A 1172 -37.06 0.63 -2.91
CA LEU A 1172 -36.67 0.73 -1.51
C LEU A 1172 -37.88 1.28 -0.76
N ILE A 1173 -38.20 0.76 0.42
CA ILE A 1173 -38.63 1.65 1.51
C ILE A 1173 -37.90 1.20 2.77
N ARG A 1174 -36.84 1.97 3.03
CA ARG A 1174 -36.02 2.17 4.25
C ARG A 1174 -35.28 0.98 4.83
#